data_AF-V9KJK8-F1
#
_entry.id   AF-V9KJK8-F1
#
_cell.length_a   1.000
_cell.length_b   1.000
_cell.length_c   1.000
_cell.angle_alpha   90.00
_cell.angle_beta   90.00
_cell.angle_gamma   90.00
#
_symmetry.space_group_name_H-M   'P 1'
#
loop_
_entity.id
_entity.type
_entity.pdbx_description
1 polymer ?
#
loop_
_entity_poly.entity_id
_entity_poly.type
_entity_poly.pdbx_seq_one_letter_code
_entity_poly.pdbx_strand_id
1 'polypeptide(L)'
;QMPREETVCKYCGVSYLIYHELKLMEDKVKVMEAEMAFYSNSVEREKKLKEELCLTNQRLEQLKTDNEQKQESLNYLNGQLANKQKELKNMSQKTEDIQGQLKEAQRQSELFRERAKRQECILQQAVSLFQGMRPELAVIREEASSNSMIWRAFSKTLTRCMEVTSSAVHTEISELQGSLKKSNQVVTFLQQEMKDLRLHSDAAAVETLQLQASAQRASEFQSRCHELQKQTLGLTNQLDTLQQNVQKVTAELEYYKELLMNKSKEADSLLSRIQQLDCAQEEIESRQGREMKEKEEECFRWQQEYNRLQEKLEENLCKEAEIQRQCSRSQNELQTLKSALKQTKGELTALMQERELMVISHQNRIEQLRENFRQKLGGEDNWREKVEEELTKERERHCKEQQELVLRMKEEARLDLDIDRQKHQELVSKYKKENKELQAKVPGLIDAATKGLQLELNSLEKELKDAQSRLMERDRSKEDQICSLGKLVSDLETRLRQEQDKMDSITQDLRKEVQQKSSELRDTQQELQQLTRELSQAQAEMTFLQETVRRECEERFELTEALGQAREQLLELKKLNGVLPLSQHSDGQPSLNSSPFSVGSQGHTSHRVLSSSTTKVSGSKGLSANPSPSNSALNSFSGCRSFPAISMPHPPKGRLSTVNEAKLLIAAAFRKK
;
A
#
# COMPACT_ATOMS: atom_id res chain seq x y z
N GLN A 1 -108.97 52.19 16.28
CA GLN A 1 -109.88 51.50 17.23
C GLN A 1 -111.18 51.25 16.51
N MET A 2 -111.58 49.98 16.35
CA MET A 2 -112.85 49.60 15.73
C MET A 2 -113.99 49.69 16.77
N PRO A 3 -115.20 50.14 16.40
CA PRO A 3 -116.36 50.21 17.29
C PRO A 3 -116.81 48.81 17.78
N ARG A 4 -117.13 48.68 19.08
CA ARG A 4 -117.34 47.38 19.75
C ARG A 4 -118.46 46.50 19.16
N GLU A 5 -119.47 47.10 18.50
CA GLU A 5 -120.60 46.36 17.92
C GLU A 5 -120.28 45.64 16.60
N GLU A 6 -119.14 45.93 15.97
CA GLU A 6 -118.67 45.25 14.75
C GLU A 6 -117.61 44.19 15.03
N THR A 7 -117.24 43.99 16.31
CA THR A 7 -116.15 43.11 16.70
C THR A 7 -116.57 41.68 17.04
N VAL A 8 -117.86 41.34 16.86
CA VAL A 8 -118.41 40.00 17.12
C VAL A 8 -119.38 39.63 15.99
N CYS A 9 -119.20 38.45 15.40
CA CYS A 9 -120.07 37.96 14.34
C CYS A 9 -121.48 37.65 14.89
N LYS A 10 -122.50 38.34 14.37
CA LYS A 10 -123.91 38.17 14.81
C LYS A 10 -124.49 36.77 14.56
N TYR A 11 -123.87 35.94 13.72
CA TYR A 11 -124.35 34.59 13.42
C TYR A 11 -123.65 33.47 14.19
N CYS A 12 -122.40 33.65 14.64
CA CYS A 12 -121.65 32.60 15.33
C CYS A 12 -121.02 33.01 16.67
N GLY A 13 -121.20 34.26 17.12
CA GLY A 13 -120.73 34.73 18.43
C GLY A 13 -119.21 34.85 18.57
N VAL A 14 -118.44 34.53 17.52
CA VAL A 14 -116.97 34.61 17.53
C VAL A 14 -116.55 36.08 17.42
N SER A 15 -115.70 36.52 18.35
CA SER A 15 -115.14 37.87 18.30
C SER A 15 -114.13 37.97 17.16
N TYR A 16 -114.41 38.84 16.18
CA TYR A 16 -113.50 39.22 15.10
C TYR A 16 -112.17 39.79 15.64
N LEU A 17 -112.16 40.35 16.85
CA LEU A 17 -110.93 40.75 17.55
C LEU A 17 -110.07 39.52 17.88
N ILE A 18 -110.64 38.48 18.50
CA ILE A 18 -109.92 37.25 18.85
C ILE A 18 -109.42 36.54 17.58
N TYR A 19 -110.25 36.49 16.53
CA TYR A 19 -109.83 35.91 15.25
C TYR A 19 -108.69 36.70 14.59
N HIS A 20 -108.76 38.05 14.58
CA HIS A 20 -107.69 38.88 14.03
C HIS A 20 -106.40 38.80 14.86
N GLU A 21 -106.50 38.71 16.19
CA GLU A 21 -105.34 38.50 17.07
C GLU A 21 -104.72 37.11 16.88
N LEU A 22 -105.53 36.06 16.76
CA LEU A 22 -105.06 34.72 16.39
C LEU A 22 -104.41 34.71 15.01
N LYS A 23 -104.99 35.41 14.02
CA LYS A 23 -104.41 35.52 12.68
C LYS A 23 -103.09 36.28 12.69
N LEU A 24 -103.00 37.38 13.43
CA LEU A 24 -101.77 38.14 13.61
C LEU A 24 -100.68 37.31 14.30
N MET A 25 -101.05 36.50 15.30
CA MET A 25 -100.13 35.59 15.98
C MET A 25 -99.71 34.43 15.06
N GLU A 26 -100.63 33.88 14.26
CA GLU A 26 -100.32 32.86 13.25
C GLU A 26 -99.34 33.41 12.19
N ASP A 27 -99.57 34.64 11.71
CA ASP A 27 -98.68 35.29 10.75
C ASP A 27 -97.31 35.62 11.37
N LYS A 28 -97.26 36.04 12.64
CA LYS A 28 -96.00 36.21 13.39
C LYS A 28 -95.26 34.89 13.58
N VAL A 29 -95.96 33.80 13.88
CA VAL A 29 -95.37 32.46 14.00
C VAL A 29 -94.81 32.03 12.65
N LYS A 30 -95.53 32.25 11.53
CA LYS A 30 -95.02 31.94 10.19
C LYS A 30 -93.77 32.75 9.82
N VAL A 31 -93.74 34.04 10.18
CA VAL A 31 -92.53 34.87 9.99
C VAL A 31 -91.38 34.33 10.82
N MET A 32 -91.62 33.99 12.10
CA MET A 32 -90.59 33.46 12.99
C MET A 32 -90.11 32.06 12.56
N GLU A 33 -90.99 31.21 12.03
CA GLU A 33 -90.64 29.92 11.42
C GLU A 33 -89.78 30.11 10.17
N ALA A 34 -90.10 31.08 9.32
CA ALA A 34 -89.29 31.42 8.15
C ALA A 34 -87.91 31.96 8.54
N GLU A 35 -87.82 32.81 9.57
CA GLU A 35 -86.55 33.30 10.13
C GLU A 35 -85.73 32.15 10.73
N MET A 36 -86.35 31.28 11.54
CA MET A 36 -85.69 30.10 12.11
C MET A 36 -85.17 29.14 11.04
N ALA A 37 -85.92 28.91 9.97
CA ALA A 37 -85.49 28.12 8.83
C ALA A 37 -84.30 28.77 8.10
N PHE A 38 -84.32 30.10 7.94
CA PHE A 38 -83.18 30.84 7.38
C PHE A 38 -81.92 30.70 8.24
N TYR A 39 -82.03 30.85 9.55
CA TYR A 39 -80.91 30.67 10.48
C TYR A 39 -80.40 29.24 10.53
N SER A 40 -81.27 28.22 10.53
CA SER A 40 -80.86 26.81 10.45
C SER A 40 -80.03 26.53 9.20
N ASN A 41 -80.51 26.98 8.04
CA ASN A 41 -79.79 26.87 6.77
C ASN A 41 -78.45 27.65 6.80
N SER A 42 -78.39 28.77 7.52
CA SER A 42 -77.14 29.53 7.69
C SER A 42 -76.12 28.80 8.54
N VAL A 43 -76.54 28.18 9.64
CA VAL A 43 -75.69 27.36 10.51
C VAL A 43 -75.16 26.14 9.75
N GLU A 44 -75.99 25.50 8.93
CA GLU A 44 -75.57 24.37 8.08
C GLU A 44 -74.55 24.78 7.01
N ARG A 45 -74.71 25.95 6.38
CA ARG A 45 -73.70 26.50 5.47
C ARG A 45 -72.39 26.81 6.19
N GLU A 46 -72.46 27.43 7.36
CA GLU A 46 -71.26 27.74 8.16
C GLU A 46 -70.54 26.47 8.60
N LYS A 47 -71.29 25.42 8.97
CA LYS A 47 -70.73 24.11 9.30
C LYS A 47 -70.00 23.50 8.11
N LYS A 48 -70.61 23.49 6.92
CA LYS A 48 -69.95 23.00 5.69
C LYS A 48 -68.69 23.79 5.36
N LEU A 49 -68.74 25.13 5.45
CA LEU A 49 -67.58 25.98 5.23
C LEU A 49 -66.45 25.71 6.23
N LYS A 50 -66.77 25.44 7.50
CA LYS A 50 -65.77 25.05 8.52
C LYS A 50 -65.13 23.70 8.21
N GLU A 51 -65.93 22.73 7.77
CA GLU A 51 -65.42 21.40 7.34
C GLU A 51 -64.51 21.54 6.12
N GLU A 52 -64.91 22.30 5.10
CA GLU A 52 -64.08 22.60 3.92
C GLU A 52 -62.78 23.34 4.26
N LEU A 53 -62.85 24.32 5.17
CA LEU A 53 -61.68 25.05 5.67
C LEU A 53 -60.72 24.10 6.41
N CYS A 54 -61.25 23.19 7.23
CA CYS A 54 -60.47 22.21 7.96
C CYS A 54 -59.74 21.25 7.01
N LEU A 55 -60.44 20.72 6.01
CA LEU A 55 -59.86 19.86 4.97
C LEU A 55 -58.78 20.60 4.16
N THR A 56 -59.05 21.86 3.81
CA THR A 56 -58.09 22.69 3.07
C THR A 56 -56.83 22.96 3.88
N ASN A 57 -56.98 23.28 5.17
CA ASN A 57 -55.85 23.48 6.08
C ASN A 57 -55.04 22.20 6.27
N GLN A 58 -55.70 21.04 6.43
CA GLN A 58 -55.00 19.76 6.55
C GLN A 58 -54.18 19.46 5.30
N ARG A 59 -54.74 19.71 4.10
CA ARG A 59 -54.03 19.55 2.83
C ARG A 59 -52.86 20.53 2.69
N LEU A 60 -53.01 21.76 3.18
CA LEU A 60 -51.95 22.77 3.16
C LEU A 60 -50.79 22.37 4.07
N GLU A 61 -51.07 21.88 5.28
CA GLU A 61 -50.04 21.37 6.19
C GLU A 61 -49.32 20.15 5.61
N GLN A 62 -50.04 19.23 4.97
CA GLN A 62 -49.42 18.10 4.28
C GLN A 62 -48.49 18.55 3.13
N LEU A 63 -48.91 19.54 2.34
CA LEU A 63 -48.07 20.11 1.29
C LEU A 63 -46.83 20.82 1.85
N LYS A 64 -46.94 21.48 3.01
CA LYS A 64 -45.78 22.08 3.69
C LYS A 64 -44.78 21.02 4.12
N THR A 65 -45.23 19.95 4.78
CA THR A 65 -44.35 18.87 5.22
C THR A 65 -43.67 18.18 4.03
N ASP A 66 -44.41 17.94 2.95
CA ASP A 66 -43.85 17.35 1.73
C ASP A 66 -42.79 18.26 1.09
N ASN A 67 -43.01 19.58 1.13
CA ASN A 67 -42.07 20.56 0.60
C ASN A 67 -40.80 20.66 1.46
N GLU A 68 -40.94 20.63 2.79
CA GLU A 68 -39.81 20.60 3.73
C GLU A 68 -38.95 19.34 3.52
N GLN A 69 -39.56 18.16 3.41
CA GLN A 69 -38.85 16.91 3.13
C GLN A 69 -38.11 16.95 1.78
N LYS A 70 -38.73 17.52 0.74
CA LYS A 70 -38.09 17.71 -0.57
C LYS A 70 -36.92 18.69 -0.48
N GLN A 71 -37.05 19.76 0.30
CA GLN A 71 -35.99 20.75 0.51
C GLN A 71 -34.79 20.13 1.25
N GLU A 72 -35.04 19.33 2.29
CA GLU A 72 -34.00 18.59 3.01
C GLU A 72 -33.29 17.59 2.09
N SER A 73 -34.04 16.85 1.29
CA SER A 73 -33.50 15.91 0.30
C SER A 73 -32.63 16.63 -0.74
N LEU A 74 -33.07 17.78 -1.24
CA LEU A 74 -32.29 18.62 -2.16
C LEU A 74 -31.01 19.13 -1.50
N ASN A 75 -31.06 19.60 -0.26
CA ASN A 75 -29.89 20.07 0.47
C ASN A 75 -28.86 18.94 0.67
N TYR A 76 -29.33 17.73 1.00
CA TYR A 76 -28.48 16.55 1.12
C TYR A 76 -27.81 16.17 -0.21
N LEU A 77 -28.58 16.13 -1.30
CA LEU A 77 -28.05 15.86 -2.64
C LEU A 77 -27.05 16.92 -3.09
N ASN A 78 -27.31 18.20 -2.83
CA ASN A 78 -26.38 19.29 -3.11
C ASN A 78 -25.07 19.14 -2.32
N GLY A 79 -25.15 18.73 -1.05
CA GLY A 79 -23.97 18.41 -0.25
C GLY A 79 -23.15 17.26 -0.83
N GLN A 80 -23.81 16.18 -1.27
CA GLN A 80 -23.14 15.07 -1.95
C GLN A 80 -22.50 15.50 -3.27
N LEU A 81 -23.19 16.30 -4.08
CA LEU A 81 -22.68 16.82 -5.34
C LEU A 81 -21.43 17.69 -5.12
N ALA A 82 -21.45 18.59 -4.13
CA ALA A 82 -20.31 19.42 -3.77
C ALA A 82 -19.10 18.57 -3.32
N ASN A 83 -19.35 17.50 -2.54
CA ASN A 83 -18.31 16.56 -2.14
C ASN A 83 -17.73 15.81 -3.34
N LYS A 84 -18.57 15.30 -4.24
CA LYS A 84 -18.13 14.63 -5.48
C LYS A 84 -17.35 15.57 -6.40
N GLN A 85 -17.76 16.84 -6.49
CA GLN A 85 -17.03 17.84 -7.25
C GLN A 85 -15.65 18.13 -6.64
N LYS A 86 -15.52 18.13 -5.31
CA LYS A 86 -14.23 18.27 -4.62
C LYS A 86 -13.34 17.04 -4.83
N GLU A 87 -13.91 15.84 -4.75
CA GLU A 87 -13.19 14.59 -5.03
C GLU A 87 -12.65 14.57 -6.46
N LEU A 88 -13.46 14.96 -7.44
CA LEU A 88 -13.04 15.05 -8.84
C LEU A 88 -11.89 16.04 -9.04
N LYS A 89 -11.96 17.24 -8.46
CA LYS A 89 -10.86 18.22 -8.51
C LYS A 89 -9.57 17.68 -7.88
N ASN A 90 -9.67 16.99 -6.75
CA ASN A 90 -8.51 16.38 -6.11
C ASN A 90 -7.90 15.27 -6.98
N MET A 91 -8.73 14.45 -7.63
CA MET A 91 -8.27 13.40 -8.53
C MET A 91 -7.65 13.96 -9.81
N SER A 92 -8.19 15.05 -10.36
CA SER A 92 -7.57 15.70 -11.52
C SER A 92 -6.20 16.26 -11.18
N GLN A 93 -6.06 16.95 -10.04
CA GLN A 93 -4.77 17.47 -9.59
C GLN A 93 -3.74 16.36 -9.38
N LYS A 94 -4.12 15.25 -8.73
CA LYS A 94 -3.24 14.08 -8.58
C LYS A 94 -2.81 13.50 -9.92
N THR A 95 -3.71 13.48 -10.91
CA THR A 95 -3.41 12.97 -12.24
C THR A 95 -2.40 13.87 -12.94
N GLU A 96 -2.56 15.20 -12.84
CA GLU A 96 -1.60 16.18 -13.36
C GLU A 96 -0.21 16.04 -12.69
N ASP A 97 -0.18 15.87 -11.36
CA ASP A 97 1.06 15.69 -10.60
C ASP A 97 1.80 14.41 -11.03
N ILE A 98 1.08 13.28 -11.14
CA ILE A 98 1.65 12.00 -11.59
C ILE A 98 2.15 12.12 -13.03
N GLN A 99 1.39 12.79 -13.90
CA GLN A 99 1.81 13.02 -15.28
C GLN A 99 3.08 13.89 -15.35
N GLY A 100 3.21 14.88 -14.47
CA GLY A 100 4.42 15.66 -14.31
C GLY A 100 5.63 14.81 -13.88
N GLN A 101 5.44 13.96 -12.87
CA GLN A 101 6.48 13.04 -12.39
C GLN A 101 6.90 12.03 -13.47
N LEU A 102 5.95 11.50 -14.24
CA LEU A 102 6.23 10.58 -15.34
C LEU A 102 7.11 11.24 -16.41
N LYS A 103 6.81 12.49 -16.80
CA LYS A 103 7.61 13.24 -17.78
C LYS A 103 9.04 13.48 -17.28
N GLU A 104 9.22 13.82 -16.01
CA GLU A 104 10.56 14.00 -15.44
C GLU A 104 11.32 12.68 -15.36
N ALA A 105 10.67 11.57 -14.97
CA ALA A 105 11.29 10.26 -14.96
C ALA A 105 11.72 9.80 -16.37
N GLN A 106 10.90 10.07 -17.40
CA GLN A 106 11.25 9.82 -18.80
C GLN A 106 12.48 10.62 -19.22
N ARG A 107 12.52 11.93 -18.89
CA ARG A 107 13.66 12.80 -19.17
C ARG A 107 14.94 12.30 -18.50
N GLN A 108 14.85 11.82 -17.26
CA GLN A 108 15.98 11.23 -16.55
C GLN A 108 16.46 9.92 -17.19
N SER A 109 15.53 9.05 -17.61
CA SER A 109 15.88 7.82 -18.33
C SER A 109 16.62 8.12 -19.65
N GLU A 110 16.19 9.13 -20.40
CA GLU A 110 16.87 9.55 -21.62
C GLU A 110 18.30 10.05 -21.35
N LEU A 111 18.50 10.85 -20.31
CA LEU A 111 19.83 11.30 -19.90
C LEU A 111 20.74 10.11 -19.52
N PHE A 112 20.22 9.13 -18.78
CA PHE A 112 20.98 7.92 -18.45
C PHE A 112 21.30 7.09 -19.69
N ARG A 113 20.36 6.98 -20.63
CA ARG A 113 20.55 6.27 -21.90
C ARG A 113 21.66 6.91 -22.74
N GLU A 114 21.67 8.23 -22.85
CA GLU A 114 22.72 8.96 -23.56
C GLU A 114 24.08 8.84 -22.85
N ARG A 115 24.11 8.82 -21.51
CA ARG A 115 25.35 8.56 -20.76
C ARG A 115 25.87 7.15 -20.98
N ALA A 116 25.00 6.15 -20.99
CA ALA A 116 25.37 4.76 -21.24
C ALA A 116 25.97 4.58 -22.64
N LYS A 117 25.34 5.16 -23.68
CA LYS A 117 25.88 5.16 -25.06
C LYS A 117 27.28 5.76 -25.13
N ARG A 118 27.52 6.88 -24.44
CA ARG A 118 28.86 7.51 -24.38
C ARG A 118 29.89 6.59 -23.74
N GLN A 119 29.53 5.93 -22.63
CA GLN A 119 30.42 4.99 -21.95
C GLN A 119 30.72 3.75 -22.80
N GLU A 120 29.72 3.22 -23.51
CA GLU A 120 29.89 2.12 -24.46
C GLU A 120 30.87 2.48 -25.57
N CYS A 121 30.75 3.68 -26.16
CA CYS A 121 31.70 4.18 -27.17
C CYS A 121 33.14 4.27 -26.64
N ILE A 122 33.33 4.80 -25.42
CA ILE A 122 34.65 4.88 -24.78
C ILE A 122 35.24 3.47 -24.55
N LEU A 123 34.42 2.52 -24.10
CA LEU A 123 34.87 1.15 -23.88
C LEU A 123 35.24 0.46 -25.19
N GLN A 124 34.48 0.66 -26.27
CA GLN A 124 34.82 0.16 -27.59
C GLN A 124 36.15 0.73 -28.10
N GLN A 125 36.39 2.03 -27.88
CA GLN A 125 37.69 2.64 -28.20
C GLN A 125 38.83 2.01 -27.38
N ALA A 126 38.65 1.83 -26.07
CA ALA A 126 39.66 1.20 -25.22
C ALA A 126 39.98 -0.24 -25.67
N VAL A 127 38.94 -1.03 -26.02
CA VAL A 127 39.12 -2.40 -26.54
C VAL A 127 39.92 -2.38 -27.85
N SER A 128 39.63 -1.46 -28.76
CA SER A 128 40.38 -1.34 -30.01
C SER A 128 41.87 -1.00 -29.78
N LEU A 129 42.16 -0.13 -28.81
CA LEU A 129 43.54 0.21 -28.42
C LEU A 129 44.27 -1.01 -27.84
N PHE A 130 43.64 -1.76 -26.93
CA PHE A 130 44.25 -2.96 -26.36
C PHE A 130 44.49 -4.05 -27.40
N GLN A 131 43.60 -4.19 -28.38
CA GLN A 131 43.82 -5.09 -29.51
C GLN A 131 45.03 -4.65 -30.36
N GLY A 132 45.21 -3.34 -30.56
CA GLY A 132 46.37 -2.77 -31.26
C GLY A 132 47.70 -2.96 -30.53
N MET A 133 47.72 -2.88 -29.19
CA MET A 133 48.94 -3.09 -28.39
C MET A 133 49.38 -4.56 -28.29
N ARG A 134 48.46 -5.51 -28.46
CA ARG A 134 48.73 -6.94 -28.33
C ARG A 134 49.82 -7.47 -29.29
N PRO A 135 49.85 -7.12 -30.59
CA PRO A 135 50.95 -7.51 -31.48
C PRO A 135 52.30 -6.87 -31.09
N GLU A 136 52.33 -5.62 -30.62
CA GLU A 136 53.57 -4.97 -30.18
C GLU A 136 54.20 -5.70 -28.98
N LEU A 137 53.39 -6.09 -28.00
CA LEU A 137 53.83 -6.90 -26.87
C LEU A 137 54.29 -8.31 -27.29
N ALA A 138 53.76 -8.85 -28.39
CA ALA A 138 54.25 -10.12 -28.94
C ALA A 138 55.65 -9.95 -29.56
N VAL A 139 55.90 -8.86 -30.28
CA VAL A 139 57.21 -8.53 -30.86
C VAL A 139 58.28 -8.37 -29.76
N ILE A 140 58.00 -7.58 -28.72
CA ILE A 140 58.94 -7.35 -27.61
C ILE A 140 59.32 -8.67 -26.91
N ARG A 141 58.35 -9.58 -26.74
CA ARG A 141 58.58 -10.90 -26.14
C ARG A 141 59.51 -11.77 -26.98
N GLU A 142 59.35 -11.72 -28.30
CA GLU A 142 60.18 -12.48 -29.23
C GLU A 142 61.62 -11.94 -29.23
N GLU A 143 61.80 -10.62 -29.22
CA GLU A 143 63.11 -9.97 -29.08
C GLU A 143 63.79 -10.31 -27.75
N ALA A 144 63.07 -10.26 -26.64
CA ALA A 144 63.60 -10.64 -25.33
C ALA A 144 64.04 -12.12 -25.30
N SER A 145 63.26 -13.00 -25.94
CA SER A 145 63.57 -14.42 -26.04
C SER A 145 64.82 -14.66 -26.89
N SER A 146 64.95 -13.96 -28.01
CA SER A 146 66.13 -13.99 -28.88
C SER A 146 67.40 -13.53 -28.14
N ASN A 147 67.32 -12.39 -27.44
CA ASN A 147 68.44 -11.86 -26.65
C ASN A 147 68.89 -12.81 -25.54
N SER A 148 67.94 -13.50 -24.88
CA SER A 148 68.27 -14.52 -23.87
C SER A 148 69.10 -15.68 -24.46
N MET A 149 68.80 -16.11 -25.69
CA MET A 149 69.57 -17.15 -26.36
C MET A 149 70.99 -16.68 -26.71
N ILE A 150 71.13 -15.44 -27.17
CA ILE A 150 72.43 -14.82 -27.48
C ILE A 150 73.29 -14.77 -26.21
N TRP A 151 72.73 -14.30 -25.09
CA TRP A 151 73.46 -14.20 -23.82
C TRP A 151 73.94 -15.55 -23.29
N ARG A 152 73.10 -16.59 -23.42
CA ARG A 152 73.45 -17.96 -23.05
C ARG A 152 74.62 -18.50 -23.87
N ALA A 153 74.67 -18.21 -25.17
CA ALA A 153 75.78 -18.63 -26.04
C ALA A 153 77.09 -17.91 -25.66
N PHE A 154 77.03 -16.59 -25.43
CA PHE A 154 78.19 -15.81 -25.00
C PHE A 154 78.79 -16.31 -23.68
N SER A 155 77.95 -16.59 -22.68
CA SER A 155 78.39 -17.08 -21.37
C SER A 155 79.17 -18.40 -21.48
N LYS A 156 78.75 -19.34 -22.34
CA LYS A 156 79.47 -20.61 -22.55
C LYS A 156 80.86 -20.42 -23.14
N THR A 157 81.01 -19.48 -24.08
CA THR A 157 82.30 -19.17 -24.70
C THR A 157 83.28 -18.58 -23.70
N LEU A 158 82.79 -17.69 -22.82
CA LEU A 158 83.59 -17.08 -21.77
C LEU A 158 84.17 -18.13 -20.80
N THR A 159 83.34 -19.09 -20.36
CA THR A 159 83.77 -20.17 -19.46
C THR A 159 84.87 -21.02 -20.07
N ARG A 160 84.77 -21.33 -21.37
CA ARG A 160 85.79 -22.12 -22.09
C ARG A 160 87.12 -21.38 -22.23
N CYS A 161 87.12 -20.07 -22.40
CA CYS A 161 88.35 -19.27 -22.44
C CYS A 161 89.11 -19.30 -21.12
N MET A 162 88.38 -19.31 -19.98
CA MET A 162 88.99 -19.37 -18.66
C MET A 162 89.66 -20.72 -18.36
N GLU A 163 89.12 -21.82 -18.89
CA GLU A 163 89.71 -23.16 -18.70
C GLU A 163 91.05 -23.30 -19.44
N VAL A 164 91.17 -22.72 -20.63
CA VAL A 164 92.39 -22.76 -21.45
C VAL A 164 93.53 -21.93 -20.85
N THR A 165 93.24 -20.77 -20.26
CA THR A 165 94.26 -19.96 -19.58
C THR A 165 94.73 -20.60 -18.28
N SER A 166 93.85 -21.32 -17.58
CA SER A 166 94.20 -22.06 -16.37
C SER A 166 95.20 -23.20 -16.63
N SER A 167 95.09 -23.91 -17.77
CA SER A 167 96.02 -25.00 -18.09
C SER A 167 97.43 -24.51 -18.45
N ALA A 168 97.57 -23.33 -19.06
CA ALA A 168 98.86 -22.74 -19.44
C ALA A 168 99.70 -22.29 -18.24
N VAL A 169 99.05 -21.83 -17.16
CA VAL A 169 99.73 -21.42 -15.91
C VAL A 169 100.24 -22.65 -15.13
N HIS A 170 99.58 -23.80 -15.26
CA HIS A 170 99.96 -25.03 -14.56
C HIS A 170 101.26 -25.65 -15.09
N THR A 171 101.57 -25.47 -16.37
CA THR A 171 102.81 -25.99 -16.99
C THR A 171 104.05 -25.21 -16.56
N GLU A 172 103.94 -23.91 -16.36
CA GLU A 172 105.05 -23.03 -15.94
C GLU A 172 105.46 -23.25 -14.48
N ILE A 173 104.48 -23.56 -13.62
CA ILE A 173 104.70 -23.93 -12.21
C ILE A 173 105.49 -25.24 -12.07
N SER A 174 105.36 -26.16 -13.03
CA SER A 174 106.03 -27.46 -13.00
C SER A 174 107.54 -27.38 -13.29
N GLU A 175 108.00 -26.39 -14.06
CA GLU A 175 109.42 -26.19 -14.40
C GLU A 175 110.22 -25.56 -13.24
N LEU A 176 109.59 -24.63 -12.50
CA LEU A 176 110.17 -23.99 -11.32
C LEU A 176 110.30 -24.95 -10.11
N GLN A 177 109.50 -26.02 -10.08
CA GLN A 177 109.59 -27.08 -9.06
C GLN A 177 110.80 -28.01 -9.23
N GLY A 178 111.39 -28.09 -10.44
CA GLY A 178 112.57 -28.92 -10.72
C GLY A 178 113.88 -28.36 -10.15
N SER A 179 114.01 -27.03 -10.13
CA SER A 179 115.18 -26.29 -9.62
C SER A 179 115.16 -26.17 -8.09
N LEU A 180 113.97 -26.16 -7.46
CA LEU A 180 113.81 -26.11 -6.00
C LEU A 180 114.18 -27.43 -5.29
N LYS A 181 114.00 -28.59 -5.94
CA LYS A 181 114.28 -29.92 -5.35
C LYS A 181 115.73 -30.17 -4.94
N LYS A 182 116.71 -29.52 -5.58
CA LYS A 182 118.15 -29.69 -5.28
C LYS A 182 118.63 -28.85 -4.09
N SER A 183 117.99 -27.72 -3.83
CA SER A 183 118.29 -26.83 -2.69
C SER A 183 117.55 -27.26 -1.42
N ASN A 184 116.38 -27.90 -1.55
CA ASN A 184 115.52 -28.27 -0.43
C ASN A 184 116.01 -29.45 0.43
N GLN A 185 117.00 -30.26 0.03
CA GLN A 185 117.37 -31.45 0.80
C GLN A 185 118.07 -31.15 2.14
N VAL A 186 118.68 -29.97 2.30
CA VAL A 186 119.36 -29.58 3.56
C VAL A 186 118.49 -28.64 4.42
N VAL A 187 117.53 -27.94 3.80
CA VAL A 187 116.59 -27.07 4.52
C VAL A 187 115.35 -27.85 5.03
N THR A 188 114.99 -28.96 4.39
CA THR A 188 113.82 -29.80 4.75
C THR A 188 113.88 -30.41 6.14
N PHE A 189 115.07 -30.76 6.66
CA PHE A 189 115.16 -31.37 7.99
C PHE A 189 114.84 -30.39 9.12
N LEU A 190 115.34 -29.15 9.02
CA LEU A 190 115.10 -28.11 10.04
C LEU A 190 113.80 -27.33 9.81
N GLN A 191 113.23 -27.35 8.61
CA GLN A 191 111.89 -26.79 8.32
C GLN A 191 110.73 -27.75 8.59
N GLN A 192 110.92 -29.07 8.63
CA GLN A 192 109.84 -30.03 8.89
C GLN A 192 109.32 -29.90 10.33
N GLU A 193 110.22 -29.73 11.30
CA GLU A 193 109.88 -29.61 12.72
C GLU A 193 109.19 -28.26 13.04
N MET A 194 109.61 -27.18 12.38
CA MET A 194 108.92 -25.87 12.45
C MET A 194 107.63 -25.81 11.63
N LYS A 195 107.51 -26.56 10.52
CA LYS A 195 106.27 -26.68 9.73
C LYS A 195 105.20 -27.44 10.47
N ASP A 196 105.54 -28.53 11.17
CA ASP A 196 104.54 -29.35 11.83
C ASP A 196 103.88 -28.57 12.99
N LEU A 197 104.63 -27.76 13.75
CA LEU A 197 104.05 -26.88 14.79
C LEU A 197 103.28 -25.68 14.22
N ARG A 198 103.69 -25.09 13.08
CA ARG A 198 102.94 -24.01 12.40
C ARG A 198 101.68 -24.51 11.71
N LEU A 199 101.70 -25.68 11.08
CA LEU A 199 100.54 -26.29 10.43
C LEU A 199 99.44 -26.62 11.44
N HIS A 200 99.78 -27.07 12.66
CA HIS A 200 98.80 -27.29 13.72
C HIS A 200 98.22 -25.95 14.25
N SER A 201 99.03 -24.89 14.35
CA SER A 201 98.57 -23.55 14.74
C SER A 201 97.70 -22.88 13.67
N ASP A 202 98.09 -22.95 12.40
CA ASP A 202 97.35 -22.38 11.27
C ASP A 202 96.08 -23.19 10.98
N ALA A 203 96.09 -24.52 11.17
CA ALA A 203 94.89 -25.36 11.09
C ALA A 203 93.88 -25.02 12.20
N ALA A 204 94.34 -24.83 13.44
CA ALA A 204 93.46 -24.38 14.54
C ALA A 204 92.91 -22.96 14.30
N ALA A 205 93.70 -22.05 13.71
CA ALA A 205 93.24 -20.71 13.35
C ALA A 205 92.21 -20.72 12.19
N VAL A 206 92.42 -21.57 11.17
CA VAL A 206 91.46 -21.78 10.08
C VAL A 206 90.17 -22.43 10.58
N GLU A 207 90.26 -23.43 11.47
CA GLU A 207 89.08 -24.02 12.11
C GLU A 207 88.31 -22.99 12.94
N THR A 208 89.02 -22.10 13.66
CA THR A 208 88.38 -21.03 14.44
C THR A 208 87.68 -20.01 13.53
N LEU A 209 88.30 -19.60 12.41
CA LEU A 209 87.69 -18.73 11.41
C LEU A 209 86.54 -19.41 10.66
N GLN A 210 86.63 -20.71 10.40
CA GLN A 210 85.58 -21.50 9.75
C GLN A 210 84.38 -21.72 10.67
N LEU A 211 84.62 -21.97 11.97
CA LEU A 211 83.59 -22.00 13.00
C LEU A 211 82.94 -20.61 13.15
N GLN A 212 83.71 -19.52 13.14
CA GLN A 212 83.17 -18.16 13.19
C GLN A 212 82.34 -17.80 11.95
N ALA A 213 82.78 -18.19 10.74
CA ALA A 213 82.02 -18.01 9.50
C ALA A 213 80.77 -18.92 9.45
N SER A 214 80.79 -20.08 10.10
CA SER A 214 79.62 -20.95 10.25
C SER A 214 78.62 -20.38 11.27
N ALA A 215 79.10 -19.77 12.36
CA ALA A 215 78.28 -19.09 13.35
C ALA A 215 77.61 -17.82 12.77
N GLN A 216 78.32 -17.04 11.95
CA GLN A 216 77.74 -15.91 11.21
C GLN A 216 76.66 -16.36 10.22
N ARG A 217 76.92 -17.42 9.43
CA ARG A 217 75.91 -18.01 8.54
C ARG A 217 74.70 -18.55 9.30
N ALA A 218 74.89 -19.15 10.48
CA ALA A 218 73.78 -19.60 11.32
C ALA A 218 72.93 -18.42 11.82
N SER A 219 73.55 -17.31 12.22
CA SER A 219 72.87 -16.06 12.60
C SER A 219 72.10 -15.43 11.42
N GLU A 220 72.69 -15.41 10.22
CA GLU A 220 72.02 -14.96 8.99
C GLU A 220 70.83 -15.85 8.62
N PHE A 221 70.97 -17.17 8.73
CA PHE A 221 69.84 -18.09 8.53
C PHE A 221 68.75 -17.87 9.57
N GLN A 222 69.10 -17.70 10.85
CA GLN A 222 68.13 -17.46 11.92
C GLN A 222 67.38 -16.13 11.73
N SER A 223 68.07 -15.05 11.35
CA SER A 223 67.44 -13.77 11.02
C SER A 223 66.53 -13.88 9.79
N ARG A 224 66.92 -14.64 8.77
CA ARG A 224 66.09 -14.90 7.59
C ARG A 224 64.87 -15.76 7.90
N CYS A 225 64.99 -16.74 8.80
CA CYS A 225 63.86 -17.51 9.31
C CYS A 225 62.88 -16.63 10.09
N HIS A 226 63.36 -15.73 10.95
CA HIS A 226 62.50 -14.77 11.66
C HIS A 226 61.78 -13.81 10.70
N GLU A 227 62.46 -13.31 9.67
CA GLU A 227 61.85 -12.44 8.66
C GLU A 227 60.78 -13.18 7.84
N LEU A 228 61.05 -14.42 7.41
CA LEU A 228 60.06 -15.26 6.73
C LEU A 228 58.87 -15.59 7.64
N GLN A 229 59.10 -15.84 8.93
CA GLN A 229 58.04 -16.07 9.90
C GLN A 229 57.17 -14.82 10.09
N LYS A 230 57.77 -13.63 10.13
CA LYS A 230 57.06 -12.35 10.18
C LYS A 230 56.23 -12.10 8.92
N GLN A 231 56.77 -12.40 7.74
CA GLN A 231 56.03 -12.30 6.48
C GLN A 231 54.87 -13.29 6.42
N THR A 232 55.07 -14.53 6.90
CA THR A 232 54.02 -15.55 6.97
C THR A 232 52.88 -15.13 7.90
N LEU A 233 53.21 -14.58 9.08
CA LEU A 233 52.21 -14.00 9.99
C LEU A 233 51.47 -12.81 9.36
N GLY A 234 52.19 -11.93 8.64
CA GLY A 234 51.60 -10.81 7.92
C GLY A 234 50.61 -11.24 6.84
N LEU A 235 50.97 -12.24 6.03
CA LEU A 235 50.09 -12.82 5.02
C LEU A 235 48.89 -13.55 5.64
N THR A 236 49.09 -14.25 6.76
CA THR A 236 48.02 -14.94 7.50
C THR A 236 46.98 -13.94 8.00
N ASN A 237 47.43 -12.84 8.62
CA ASN A 237 46.53 -11.76 9.07
C ASN A 237 45.77 -11.11 7.91
N GLN A 238 46.41 -10.94 6.75
CA GLN A 238 45.73 -10.42 5.54
C GLN A 238 44.67 -11.41 5.03
N LEU A 239 44.97 -12.71 5.04
CA LEU A 239 44.03 -13.78 4.68
C LEU A 239 42.81 -13.79 5.61
N ASP A 240 43.03 -13.70 6.92
CA ASP A 240 41.95 -13.62 7.91
C ASP A 240 41.08 -12.38 7.71
N THR A 241 41.71 -11.23 7.42
CA THR A 241 40.98 -9.98 7.16
C THR A 241 40.14 -10.08 5.89
N LEU A 242 40.70 -10.66 4.82
CA LEU A 242 39.97 -10.91 3.57
C LEU A 242 38.84 -11.92 3.77
N GLN A 243 39.05 -12.97 4.56
CA GLN A 243 38.03 -13.97 4.89
C GLN A 243 36.86 -13.34 5.66
N GLN A 244 37.13 -12.49 6.65
CA GLN A 244 36.08 -11.75 7.36
C GLN A 244 35.31 -10.80 6.44
N ASN A 245 36.01 -10.11 5.53
CA ASN A 245 35.38 -9.24 4.55
C ASN A 245 34.47 -10.02 3.58
N VAL A 246 34.93 -11.18 3.10
CA VAL A 246 34.11 -12.07 2.25
C VAL A 246 32.87 -12.51 3.01
N GLN A 247 33.00 -12.97 4.26
CA GLN A 247 31.88 -13.38 5.10
C GLN A 247 30.85 -12.25 5.26
N LYS A 248 31.31 -11.02 5.52
CA LYS A 248 30.44 -9.85 5.64
C LYS A 248 29.70 -9.55 4.34
N VAL A 249 30.39 -9.55 3.20
CA VAL A 249 29.77 -9.32 1.88
C VAL A 249 28.76 -10.43 1.54
N THR A 250 29.05 -11.69 1.86
CA THR A 250 28.07 -12.78 1.69
C THR A 250 26.82 -12.59 2.55
N ALA A 251 26.95 -12.14 3.80
CA ALA A 251 25.81 -11.86 4.66
C ALA A 251 24.96 -10.70 4.12
N GLU A 252 25.61 -9.62 3.65
CA GLU A 252 24.92 -8.51 2.99
C GLU A 252 24.21 -8.96 1.71
N LEU A 253 24.82 -9.85 0.93
CA LEU A 253 24.24 -10.39 -0.31
C LEU A 253 23.01 -11.27 -0.03
N GLU A 254 23.04 -12.13 0.98
CA GLU A 254 21.87 -12.92 1.40
C GLU A 254 20.74 -12.02 1.91
N TYR A 255 21.07 -10.97 2.68
CA TYR A 255 20.07 -9.98 3.11
C TYR A 255 19.38 -9.28 1.91
N TYR A 256 20.15 -8.82 0.91
CA TYR A 256 19.57 -8.19 -0.28
C TYR A 256 18.74 -9.17 -1.12
N LYS A 257 19.15 -10.44 -1.19
CA LYS A 257 18.41 -11.49 -1.88
C LYS A 257 17.06 -11.75 -1.21
N GLU A 258 17.01 -11.81 0.12
CA GLU A 258 15.77 -11.95 0.87
C GLU A 258 14.85 -10.72 0.70
N LEU A 259 15.44 -9.51 0.72
CA LEU A 259 14.70 -8.28 0.43
C LEU A 259 14.10 -8.29 -0.99
N LEU A 260 14.86 -8.72 -2.00
CA LEU A 260 14.40 -8.87 -3.38
C LEU A 260 13.26 -9.89 -3.49
N MET A 261 13.38 -11.04 -2.82
CA MET A 261 12.32 -12.06 -2.79
C MET A 261 11.04 -11.51 -2.16
N ASN A 262 11.14 -10.74 -1.08
CA ASN A 262 9.98 -10.11 -0.45
C ASN A 262 9.36 -9.04 -1.35
N LYS A 263 10.17 -8.20 -2.01
CA LYS A 263 9.67 -7.20 -2.97
C LYS A 263 9.05 -7.83 -4.22
N SER A 264 9.56 -8.97 -4.69
CA SER A 264 8.95 -9.75 -5.76
C SER A 264 7.56 -10.24 -5.35
N LYS A 265 7.43 -10.84 -4.16
CA LYS A 265 6.13 -11.31 -3.64
C LYS A 265 5.13 -10.15 -3.48
N GLU A 266 5.58 -9.00 -3.00
CA GLU A 266 4.75 -7.79 -2.93
C GLU A 266 4.28 -7.38 -4.33
N ALA A 267 5.17 -7.35 -5.33
CA ALA A 267 4.81 -7.02 -6.70
C ALA A 267 3.81 -8.02 -7.30
N ASP A 268 3.99 -9.32 -7.07
CA ASP A 268 3.07 -10.38 -7.53
C ASP A 268 1.68 -10.24 -6.87
N SER A 269 1.64 -9.86 -5.59
CA SER A 269 0.39 -9.61 -4.86
C SER A 269 -0.34 -8.38 -5.40
N LEU A 270 0.40 -7.32 -5.75
CA LEU A 270 -0.15 -6.12 -6.37
C LEU A 270 -0.67 -6.39 -7.78
N LEU A 271 0.08 -7.16 -8.58
CA LEU A 271 -0.37 -7.61 -9.91
C LEU A 271 -1.66 -8.43 -9.82
N SER A 272 -1.73 -9.37 -8.88
CA SER A 272 -2.95 -10.15 -8.64
C SER A 272 -4.12 -9.26 -8.21
N ARG A 273 -3.85 -8.20 -7.42
CA ARG A 273 -4.87 -7.22 -7.01
C ARG A 273 -5.36 -6.37 -8.17
N ILE A 274 -4.46 -5.94 -9.06
CA ILE A 274 -4.82 -5.19 -10.27
C ILE A 274 -5.70 -6.05 -11.17
N GLN A 275 -5.31 -7.30 -11.45
CA GLN A 275 -6.12 -8.21 -12.26
C GLN A 275 -7.53 -8.43 -11.69
N GLN A 276 -7.67 -8.54 -10.36
CA GLN A 276 -8.99 -8.63 -9.73
C GLN A 276 -9.84 -7.37 -9.93
N LEU A 277 -9.21 -6.19 -9.85
CA LEU A 277 -9.90 -4.92 -10.08
C LEU A 277 -10.29 -4.77 -11.54
N ASP A 278 -9.44 -5.17 -12.48
CA ASP A 278 -9.74 -5.16 -13.91
C ASP A 278 -10.93 -6.06 -14.23
N CYS A 279 -10.96 -7.30 -13.73
CA CYS A 279 -12.11 -8.19 -13.90
C CYS A 279 -13.40 -7.61 -13.29
N ALA A 280 -13.31 -7.03 -12.09
CA ALA A 280 -14.47 -6.39 -11.45
C ALA A 280 -14.95 -5.17 -12.23
N GLN A 281 -14.04 -4.40 -12.82
CA GLN A 281 -14.36 -3.28 -13.68
C GLN A 281 -15.06 -3.75 -14.97
N GLU A 282 -14.54 -4.78 -15.63
CA GLU A 282 -15.17 -5.40 -16.81
C GLU A 282 -16.60 -5.89 -16.50
N GLU A 283 -16.82 -6.49 -15.33
CA GLU A 283 -18.16 -6.91 -14.88
C GLU A 283 -19.11 -5.72 -14.68
N ILE A 284 -18.62 -4.63 -14.09
CA ILE A 284 -19.40 -3.40 -13.89
C ILE A 284 -19.72 -2.76 -15.24
N GLU A 285 -18.74 -2.63 -16.13
CA GLU A 285 -18.92 -2.08 -17.48
C GLU A 285 -19.90 -2.92 -18.30
N SER A 286 -19.81 -4.25 -18.22
CA SER A 286 -20.76 -5.17 -18.85
C SER A 286 -22.19 -4.99 -18.31
N ARG A 287 -22.34 -4.82 -16.99
CA ARG A 287 -23.64 -4.57 -16.35
C ARG A 287 -24.22 -3.23 -16.78
N GLN A 288 -23.44 -2.16 -16.73
CA GLN A 288 -23.84 -0.83 -17.17
C GLN A 288 -24.19 -0.81 -18.65
N GLY A 289 -23.42 -1.52 -19.49
CA GLY A 289 -23.72 -1.66 -20.91
C GLY A 289 -25.06 -2.36 -21.19
N ARG A 290 -25.44 -3.37 -20.38
CA ARG A 290 -26.78 -3.99 -20.47
C ARG A 290 -27.89 -3.03 -20.04
N GLU A 291 -27.72 -2.36 -18.90
CA GLU A 291 -28.71 -1.41 -18.38
C GLU A 291 -28.95 -0.24 -19.36
N MET A 292 -27.88 0.28 -19.97
CA MET A 292 -28.00 1.32 -21.00
C MET A 292 -28.80 0.84 -22.21
N LYS A 293 -28.57 -0.39 -22.69
CA LYS A 293 -29.35 -0.97 -23.79
C LYS A 293 -30.82 -1.14 -23.43
N GLU A 294 -31.13 -1.64 -22.23
CA GLU A 294 -32.51 -1.77 -21.75
C GLU A 294 -33.20 -0.40 -21.69
N LYS A 295 -32.50 0.64 -21.23
CA LYS A 295 -33.03 2.02 -21.20
C LYS A 295 -33.21 2.61 -22.58
N GLU A 296 -32.30 2.34 -23.52
CA GLU A 296 -32.45 2.72 -24.92
C GLU A 296 -33.68 2.05 -25.55
N GLU A 297 -33.90 0.76 -25.29
CA GLU A 297 -35.08 0.02 -25.75
C GLU A 297 -36.37 0.52 -25.12
N GLU A 298 -36.37 0.86 -23.82
CA GLU A 298 -37.48 1.53 -23.14
C GLU A 298 -37.81 2.88 -23.78
N CYS A 299 -36.81 3.73 -23.99
CA CYS A 299 -36.99 5.03 -24.66
C CYS A 299 -37.55 4.85 -26.08
N PHE A 300 -37.06 3.85 -26.82
CA PHE A 300 -37.57 3.54 -28.14
C PHE A 300 -39.05 3.11 -28.09
N ARG A 301 -39.44 2.25 -27.14
CA ARG A 301 -40.85 1.87 -26.93
C ARG A 301 -41.73 3.08 -26.59
N TRP A 302 -41.25 3.98 -25.72
CA TRP A 302 -41.99 5.20 -25.40
C TRP A 302 -42.13 6.14 -26.60
N GLN A 303 -41.10 6.26 -27.43
CA GLN A 303 -41.17 7.03 -28.67
C GLN A 303 -42.19 6.44 -29.65
N GLN A 304 -42.23 5.11 -29.78
CA GLN A 304 -43.22 4.44 -30.63
C GLN A 304 -44.65 4.66 -30.12
N GLU A 305 -44.89 4.52 -28.82
CA GLU A 305 -46.20 4.78 -28.23
C GLU A 305 -46.61 6.25 -28.36
N TYR A 306 -45.67 7.18 -28.18
CA TYR A 306 -45.91 8.60 -28.43
C TYR A 306 -46.36 8.85 -29.87
N ASN A 307 -45.63 8.33 -30.85
CA ASN A 307 -45.99 8.47 -32.27
C ASN A 307 -47.37 7.88 -32.56
N ARG A 308 -47.67 6.69 -32.00
CA ARG A 308 -48.98 6.04 -32.16
C ARG A 308 -50.11 6.87 -31.56
N LEU A 309 -49.88 7.48 -30.40
CA LEU A 309 -50.87 8.36 -29.77
C LEU A 309 -51.05 9.65 -30.57
N GLN A 310 -49.98 10.20 -31.13
CA GLN A 310 -50.03 11.35 -32.02
C GLN A 310 -50.84 11.05 -33.28
N GLU A 311 -50.59 9.93 -33.95
CA GLU A 311 -51.37 9.49 -35.12
C GLU A 311 -52.87 9.35 -34.78
N LYS A 312 -53.21 8.75 -33.63
CA LYS A 312 -54.60 8.65 -33.17
C LYS A 312 -55.24 10.02 -32.90
N LEU A 313 -54.48 10.95 -32.34
CA LEU A 313 -54.95 12.31 -32.10
C LEU A 313 -55.28 13.00 -33.43
N GLU A 314 -54.40 12.90 -34.41
CA GLU A 314 -54.59 13.44 -35.76
C GLU A 314 -55.82 12.81 -36.44
N GLU A 315 -55.98 11.49 -36.35
CA GLU A 315 -57.14 10.78 -36.88
C GLU A 315 -58.46 11.27 -36.23
N ASN A 316 -58.45 11.47 -34.91
CA ASN A 316 -59.61 11.98 -34.18
C ASN A 316 -59.93 13.43 -34.55
N LEU A 317 -58.92 14.29 -34.70
CA LEU A 317 -59.10 15.66 -35.17
C LEU A 317 -59.71 15.69 -36.58
N CYS A 318 -59.27 14.81 -37.48
CA CYS A 318 -59.88 14.68 -38.80
C CYS A 318 -61.35 14.24 -38.73
N LYS A 319 -61.68 13.28 -37.87
CA LYS A 319 -63.07 12.83 -37.66
C LYS A 319 -63.96 13.93 -37.07
N GLU A 320 -63.45 14.66 -36.08
CA GLU A 320 -64.17 15.78 -35.46
C GLU A 320 -64.45 16.89 -36.49
N ALA A 321 -63.46 17.25 -37.31
CA ALA A 321 -63.64 18.21 -38.38
C ALA A 321 -64.70 17.76 -39.40
N GLU A 322 -64.76 16.46 -39.72
CA GLU A 322 -65.79 15.92 -40.63
C GLU A 322 -67.18 15.96 -40.00
N ILE A 323 -67.32 15.55 -38.74
CA ILE A 323 -68.60 15.67 -38.00
C ILE A 323 -69.05 17.12 -37.96
N GLN A 324 -68.14 18.06 -37.70
CA GLN A 324 -68.46 19.49 -37.65
C GLN A 324 -68.95 20.02 -39.01
N ARG A 325 -68.35 19.56 -40.12
CA ARG A 325 -68.85 19.88 -41.47
C ARG A 325 -70.24 19.29 -41.71
N GLN A 326 -70.48 18.04 -41.31
CA GLN A 326 -71.79 17.40 -41.43
C GLN A 326 -72.86 18.14 -40.62
N CYS A 327 -72.59 18.44 -39.34
CA CYS A 327 -73.47 19.24 -38.50
C CYS A 327 -73.80 20.60 -39.14
N SER A 328 -72.80 21.27 -39.73
CA SER A 328 -73.01 22.55 -40.42
C SER A 328 -73.92 22.40 -41.65
N ARG A 329 -73.74 21.33 -42.45
CA ARG A 329 -74.61 21.01 -43.59
C ARG A 329 -76.05 20.75 -43.14
N SER A 330 -76.26 19.87 -42.15
CA SER A 330 -77.58 19.57 -41.61
C SER A 330 -78.24 20.79 -40.96
N GLN A 331 -77.47 21.67 -40.32
CA GLN A 331 -77.98 22.92 -39.78
C GLN A 331 -78.46 23.87 -40.88
N ASN A 332 -77.71 23.98 -41.98
CA ASN A 332 -78.12 24.76 -43.15
C ASN A 332 -79.39 24.18 -43.80
N GLU A 333 -79.47 22.86 -43.98
CA GLU A 333 -80.66 22.16 -44.48
C GLU A 333 -81.88 22.37 -43.57
N LEU A 334 -81.69 22.31 -42.26
CA LEU A 334 -82.76 22.57 -41.30
C LEU A 334 -83.23 24.03 -41.36
N GLN A 335 -82.33 24.98 -41.61
CA GLN A 335 -82.68 26.38 -41.79
C GLN A 335 -83.47 26.61 -43.07
N THR A 336 -83.11 25.96 -44.19
CA THR A 336 -83.87 26.06 -45.45
C THR A 336 -85.25 25.40 -45.33
N LEU A 337 -85.37 24.27 -44.64
CA LEU A 337 -86.65 23.64 -44.38
C LEU A 337 -87.54 24.51 -43.48
N LYS A 338 -86.97 25.19 -42.47
CA LYS A 338 -87.72 26.13 -41.62
C LYS A 338 -88.24 27.32 -42.41
N SER A 339 -87.47 27.89 -43.33
CA SER A 339 -87.93 29.01 -44.16
C SER A 339 -89.04 28.55 -45.12
N ALA A 340 -88.89 27.39 -45.76
CA ALA A 340 -89.92 26.79 -46.62
C ALA A 340 -91.22 26.49 -45.84
N LEU A 341 -91.11 25.97 -44.60
CA LEU A 341 -92.26 25.75 -43.73
C LEU A 341 -92.97 27.06 -43.37
N LYS A 342 -92.21 28.14 -43.10
CA LYS A 342 -92.80 29.45 -42.80
C LYS A 342 -93.52 30.02 -44.02
N GLN A 343 -92.95 29.86 -45.20
CA GLN A 343 -93.55 30.29 -46.47
C GLN A 343 -94.87 29.54 -46.75
N THR A 344 -94.84 28.20 -46.72
CA THR A 344 -96.02 27.36 -46.95
C THR A 344 -97.14 27.62 -45.93
N LYS A 345 -96.80 27.88 -44.66
CA LYS A 345 -97.79 28.34 -43.66
C LYS A 345 -98.42 29.67 -44.05
N GLY A 346 -97.64 30.63 -44.55
CA GLY A 346 -98.14 31.90 -45.05
C GLY A 346 -99.08 31.73 -46.24
N GLU A 347 -98.68 30.93 -47.22
CA GLU A 347 -99.50 30.56 -48.38
C GLU A 347 -100.80 29.88 -47.96
N LEU A 348 -100.73 28.93 -47.01
CA LEU A 348 -101.92 28.25 -46.47
C LEU A 348 -102.87 29.26 -45.80
N THR A 349 -102.35 30.18 -44.99
CA THR A 349 -103.20 31.22 -44.37
C THR A 349 -103.84 32.14 -45.41
N ALA A 350 -103.13 32.49 -46.47
CA ALA A 350 -103.68 33.28 -47.57
C ALA A 350 -104.79 32.51 -48.30
N LEU A 351 -104.54 31.24 -48.66
CA LEU A 351 -105.54 30.36 -49.27
C LEU A 351 -106.75 30.13 -48.36
N MET A 352 -106.56 30.04 -47.04
CA MET A 352 -107.67 29.95 -46.09
C MET A 352 -108.52 31.23 -46.10
N GLN A 353 -107.90 32.41 -46.13
CA GLN A 353 -108.61 33.68 -46.25
C GLN A 353 -109.34 33.81 -47.59
N GLU A 354 -108.70 33.42 -48.70
CA GLU A 354 -109.33 33.36 -50.02
C GLU A 354 -110.53 32.40 -50.02
N ARG A 355 -110.38 31.22 -49.40
CA ARG A 355 -111.48 30.26 -49.22
C ARG A 355 -112.59 30.84 -48.37
N GLU A 356 -112.31 31.55 -47.29
CA GLU A 356 -113.33 32.19 -46.46
C GLU A 356 -114.07 33.29 -47.23
N LEU A 357 -113.36 34.14 -47.97
CA LEU A 357 -113.98 35.15 -48.85
C LEU A 357 -114.84 34.48 -49.93
N MET A 358 -114.35 33.40 -50.53
CA MET A 358 -115.10 32.60 -51.49
C MET A 358 -116.32 31.95 -50.85
N VAL A 359 -116.20 31.42 -49.63
CA VAL A 359 -117.32 30.84 -48.86
C VAL A 359 -118.35 31.91 -48.54
N ILE A 360 -117.95 33.12 -48.13
CA ILE A 360 -118.88 34.23 -47.88
C ILE A 360 -119.57 34.64 -49.19
N SER A 361 -118.83 34.73 -50.30
CA SER A 361 -119.40 34.99 -51.63
C SER A 361 -120.39 33.91 -52.07
N HIS A 362 -120.01 32.64 -51.92
CA HIS A 362 -120.86 31.48 -52.17
C HIS A 362 -122.06 31.44 -51.24
N GLN A 363 -121.90 31.80 -49.96
CA GLN A 363 -122.97 31.86 -48.98
C GLN A 363 -123.99 32.94 -49.36
N ASN A 364 -123.53 34.14 -49.75
CA ASN A 364 -124.37 35.20 -50.30
C ASN A 364 -125.08 34.74 -51.59
N ARG A 365 -124.38 34.04 -52.48
CA ARG A 365 -124.94 33.49 -53.71
C ARG A 365 -125.94 32.36 -53.42
N ILE A 366 -125.65 31.50 -52.44
CA ILE A 366 -126.52 30.44 -51.95
C ILE A 366 -127.71 31.04 -51.25
N GLU A 367 -127.62 32.16 -50.56
CA GLU A 367 -128.77 32.85 -49.97
C GLU A 367 -129.64 33.50 -51.06
N GLN A 368 -129.04 34.13 -52.07
CA GLN A 368 -129.74 34.59 -53.27
C GLN A 368 -130.39 33.45 -54.06
N LEU A 369 -129.70 32.32 -54.18
CA LEU A 369 -130.20 31.12 -54.82
C LEU A 369 -131.24 30.45 -53.94
N ARG A 370 -131.07 30.35 -52.62
CA ARG A 370 -132.04 29.82 -51.65
C ARG A 370 -133.27 30.70 -51.62
N GLU A 371 -133.18 32.00 -51.88
CA GLU A 371 -134.35 32.86 -52.04
C GLU A 371 -135.03 32.61 -53.40
N ASN A 372 -134.25 32.49 -54.49
CA ASN A 372 -134.73 32.04 -55.80
C ASN A 372 -135.31 30.61 -55.80
N PHE A 373 -134.79 29.74 -54.93
CA PHE A 373 -135.16 28.34 -54.77
C PHE A 373 -136.26 28.19 -53.71
N ARG A 374 -136.37 29.04 -52.70
CA ARG A 374 -137.58 29.17 -51.87
C ARG A 374 -138.77 29.53 -52.77
N GLN A 375 -138.51 30.25 -53.86
CA GLN A 375 -139.45 30.53 -54.96
C GLN A 375 -139.55 29.41 -56.03
N LYS A 376 -138.66 28.41 -56.08
CA LYS A 376 -138.60 27.39 -57.17
C LYS A 376 -138.52 25.92 -56.73
N LEU A 377 -138.37 25.61 -55.46
CA LEU A 377 -138.26 24.25 -54.89
C LEU A 377 -139.56 23.87 -54.15
N GLY A 378 -140.67 24.01 -54.86
CA GLY A 378 -141.62 22.91 -54.90
C GLY A 378 -141.15 21.95 -55.99
N GLY A 379 -140.28 20.99 -55.65
CA GLY A 379 -139.91 19.93 -56.58
C GLY A 379 -138.49 19.36 -56.43
N GLU A 380 -138.45 18.20 -55.79
CA GLU A 380 -137.58 17.03 -56.09
C GLU A 380 -136.31 16.78 -55.26
N ASP A 381 -136.38 15.66 -54.53
CA ASP A 381 -135.38 14.98 -53.70
C ASP A 381 -134.43 14.04 -54.49
N ASN A 382 -134.41 14.08 -55.83
CA ASN A 382 -133.79 13.01 -56.63
C ASN A 382 -132.26 13.11 -56.85
N TRP A 383 -131.53 14.04 -56.21
CA TRP A 383 -130.07 14.23 -56.38
C TRP A 383 -129.22 13.86 -55.16
N ARG A 384 -129.85 13.68 -53.99
CA ARG A 384 -129.14 13.39 -52.73
C ARG A 384 -128.47 12.02 -52.74
N GLU A 385 -129.19 11.02 -53.24
CA GLU A 385 -128.78 9.63 -53.23
C GLU A 385 -127.58 9.35 -54.15
N LYS A 386 -127.51 10.04 -55.30
CA LYS A 386 -126.42 9.87 -56.30
C LYS A 386 -125.08 10.44 -55.85
N VAL A 387 -125.10 11.48 -55.01
CA VAL A 387 -123.89 12.09 -54.42
C VAL A 387 -123.37 11.26 -53.24
N GLU A 388 -124.28 10.68 -52.46
CA GLU A 388 -123.92 9.78 -51.35
C GLU A 388 -123.25 8.50 -51.86
N GLU A 389 -123.70 7.93 -52.99
CA GLU A 389 -123.08 6.74 -53.58
C GLU A 389 -121.63 6.99 -54.06
N GLU A 390 -121.37 8.08 -54.79
CA GLU A 390 -120.01 8.41 -55.26
C GLU A 390 -119.06 8.78 -54.11
N LEU A 391 -119.57 9.42 -53.06
CA LEU A 391 -118.78 9.71 -51.85
C LEU A 391 -118.37 8.42 -51.12
N THR A 392 -119.22 7.39 -51.13
CA THR A 392 -118.86 6.08 -50.56
C THR A 392 -117.79 5.36 -51.37
N LYS A 393 -117.87 5.37 -52.71
CA LYS A 393 -116.83 4.79 -53.60
C LYS A 393 -115.46 5.45 -53.42
N GLU A 394 -115.44 6.78 -53.26
CA GLU A 394 -114.21 7.55 -53.04
C GLU A 394 -113.53 7.21 -51.70
N ARG A 395 -114.34 7.08 -50.63
CA ARG A 395 -113.86 6.69 -49.29
C ARG A 395 -113.29 5.28 -49.29
N GLU A 396 -113.92 4.35 -50.01
CA GLU A 396 -113.41 2.98 -50.14
C GLU A 396 -112.08 2.94 -50.88
N ARG A 397 -111.89 3.77 -51.92
CA ARG A 397 -110.60 3.84 -52.63
C ARG A 397 -109.48 4.38 -51.74
N HIS A 398 -109.72 5.49 -51.04
CA HIS A 398 -108.72 6.04 -50.11
C HIS A 398 -108.40 5.09 -48.96
N CYS A 399 -109.37 4.32 -48.46
CA CYS A 399 -109.13 3.30 -47.46
C CYS A 399 -108.16 2.21 -47.97
N LYS A 400 -108.35 1.75 -49.23
CA LYS A 400 -107.45 0.77 -49.86
C LYS A 400 -106.04 1.32 -50.06
N GLU A 401 -105.89 2.54 -50.57
CA GLU A 401 -104.59 3.20 -50.77
C GLU A 401 -103.82 3.39 -49.45
N GLN A 402 -104.51 3.78 -48.37
CA GLN A 402 -103.91 3.88 -47.03
C GLN A 402 -103.45 2.52 -46.52
N GLN A 403 -104.24 1.46 -46.75
CA GLN A 403 -103.90 0.11 -46.32
C GLN A 403 -102.65 -0.41 -47.07
N GLU A 404 -102.54 -0.16 -48.37
CA GLU A 404 -101.35 -0.49 -49.17
C GLU A 404 -100.10 0.27 -48.72
N LEU A 405 -100.23 1.57 -48.41
CA LEU A 405 -99.10 2.37 -47.91
C LEU A 405 -98.59 1.84 -46.56
N VAL A 406 -99.51 1.51 -45.64
CA VAL A 406 -99.16 0.92 -44.34
C VAL A 406 -98.45 -0.43 -44.52
N LEU A 407 -98.85 -1.24 -45.49
CA LEU A 407 -98.16 -2.51 -45.80
C LEU A 407 -96.74 -2.27 -46.32
N ARG A 408 -96.55 -1.34 -47.26
CA ARG A 408 -95.21 -0.99 -47.77
C ARG A 408 -94.27 -0.48 -46.66
N MET A 409 -94.75 0.41 -45.79
CA MET A 409 -93.94 0.89 -44.67
C MET A 409 -93.56 -0.23 -43.68
N LYS A 410 -94.45 -1.22 -43.48
CA LYS A 410 -94.14 -2.42 -42.68
C LYS A 410 -93.09 -3.31 -43.33
N GLU A 411 -93.13 -3.45 -44.66
CA GLU A 411 -92.14 -4.20 -45.43
C GLU A 411 -90.78 -3.51 -45.41
N GLU A 412 -90.72 -2.19 -45.61
CA GLU A 412 -89.50 -1.38 -45.52
C GLU A 412 -88.88 -1.46 -44.12
N ALA A 413 -89.66 -1.24 -43.06
CA ALA A 413 -89.17 -1.34 -41.69
C ALA A 413 -88.66 -2.75 -41.35
N ARG A 414 -89.29 -3.80 -41.92
CA ARG A 414 -88.81 -5.17 -41.77
C ARG A 414 -87.46 -5.38 -42.46
N LEU A 415 -87.29 -4.86 -43.67
CA LEU A 415 -86.03 -4.96 -44.41
C LEU A 415 -84.89 -4.25 -43.67
N ASP A 416 -85.13 -3.05 -43.13
CA ASP A 416 -84.12 -2.32 -42.35
C ASP A 416 -83.69 -3.10 -41.09
N LEU A 417 -84.66 -3.68 -40.36
CA LEU A 417 -84.38 -4.52 -39.20
C LEU A 417 -83.58 -5.78 -39.57
N ASP A 418 -83.85 -6.38 -40.72
CA ASP A 418 -83.11 -7.55 -41.21
C ASP A 418 -81.68 -7.17 -41.64
N ILE A 419 -81.49 -6.01 -42.28
CA ILE A 419 -80.16 -5.47 -42.62
C ILE A 419 -79.34 -5.22 -41.35
N ASP A 420 -79.92 -4.54 -40.35
CA ASP A 420 -79.19 -4.24 -39.11
C ASP A 420 -78.90 -5.51 -38.30
N ARG A 421 -79.84 -6.47 -38.27
CA ARG A 421 -79.59 -7.80 -37.70
C ARG A 421 -78.40 -8.47 -38.39
N GLN A 422 -78.32 -8.43 -39.73
CA GLN A 422 -77.20 -9.02 -40.47
C GLN A 422 -75.87 -8.33 -40.13
N LYS A 423 -75.81 -6.99 -40.12
CA LYS A 423 -74.61 -6.23 -39.73
C LYS A 423 -74.12 -6.60 -38.33
N HIS A 424 -75.04 -6.69 -37.36
CA HIS A 424 -74.71 -7.11 -36.00
C HIS A 424 -74.19 -8.55 -35.96
N GLN A 425 -74.77 -9.45 -36.76
CA GLN A 425 -74.35 -10.84 -36.81
C GLN A 425 -72.95 -11.01 -37.45
N GLU A 426 -72.62 -10.21 -38.46
CA GLU A 426 -71.28 -10.14 -39.04
C GLU A 426 -70.25 -9.60 -38.02
N LEU A 427 -70.59 -8.55 -37.27
CA LEU A 427 -69.73 -7.98 -36.23
C LEU A 427 -69.48 -8.98 -35.09
N VAL A 428 -70.52 -9.69 -34.65
CA VAL A 428 -70.40 -10.77 -33.66
C VAL A 428 -69.51 -11.89 -34.19
N SER A 429 -69.63 -12.25 -35.47
CA SER A 429 -68.79 -13.28 -36.09
C SER A 429 -67.33 -12.86 -36.17
N LYS A 430 -67.06 -11.59 -36.49
CA LYS A 430 -65.71 -11.00 -36.48
C LYS A 430 -65.07 -11.07 -35.09
N TYR A 431 -65.76 -10.59 -34.05
CA TYR A 431 -65.22 -10.64 -32.68
C TYR A 431 -65.03 -12.07 -32.17
N LYS A 432 -65.92 -13.00 -32.54
CA LYS A 432 -65.73 -14.43 -32.22
C LYS A 432 -64.46 -15.00 -32.88
N LYS A 433 -64.15 -14.60 -34.11
CA LYS A 433 -62.94 -15.03 -34.81
C LYS A 433 -61.69 -14.43 -34.17
N GLU A 434 -61.66 -13.13 -33.92
CA GLU A 434 -60.55 -12.44 -33.24
C GLU A 434 -60.29 -13.04 -31.85
N ASN A 435 -61.34 -13.34 -31.08
CA ASN A 435 -61.19 -13.98 -29.78
C ASN A 435 -60.59 -15.38 -29.88
N LYS A 436 -60.98 -16.19 -30.89
CA LYS A 436 -60.37 -17.51 -31.14
C LYS A 436 -58.89 -17.39 -31.53
N GLU A 437 -58.54 -16.42 -32.35
CA GLU A 437 -57.15 -16.16 -32.76
C GLU A 437 -56.28 -15.74 -31.57
N LEU A 438 -56.79 -14.85 -30.70
CA LEU A 438 -56.11 -14.46 -29.47
C LEU A 438 -56.00 -15.65 -28.51
N GLN A 439 -57.08 -16.41 -28.33
CA GLN A 439 -57.09 -17.61 -27.48
C GLN A 439 -56.09 -18.67 -27.97
N ALA A 440 -55.86 -18.79 -29.29
CA ALA A 440 -54.86 -19.69 -29.85
C ALA A 440 -53.40 -19.20 -29.63
N LYS A 441 -53.18 -17.88 -29.52
CA LYS A 441 -51.85 -17.29 -29.29
C LYS A 441 -51.39 -17.35 -27.83
N VAL A 442 -52.32 -17.28 -26.87
CA VAL A 442 -52.02 -17.27 -25.43
C VAL A 442 -51.16 -18.48 -25.00
N PRO A 443 -51.49 -19.74 -25.36
CA PRO A 443 -50.66 -20.90 -25.00
C PRO A 443 -49.23 -20.82 -25.54
N GLY A 444 -49.04 -20.35 -26.78
CA GLY A 444 -47.71 -20.21 -27.37
C GLY A 444 -46.83 -19.18 -26.66
N LEU A 445 -47.42 -18.07 -26.20
CA LEU A 445 -46.72 -17.08 -25.40
C LEU A 445 -46.37 -17.61 -24.00
N ILE A 446 -47.30 -18.35 -23.36
CA ILE A 446 -47.05 -19.00 -22.07
C ILE A 446 -45.92 -20.03 -22.19
N ASP A 447 -45.95 -20.88 -23.22
CA ASP A 447 -44.91 -21.88 -23.46
C ASP A 447 -43.55 -21.25 -23.74
N ALA A 448 -43.51 -20.18 -24.54
CA ALA A 448 -42.27 -19.46 -24.84
C ALA A 448 -41.68 -18.81 -23.56
N ALA A 449 -42.51 -18.13 -22.78
CA ALA A 449 -42.10 -17.54 -21.51
C ALA A 449 -41.64 -18.59 -20.49
N THR A 450 -42.37 -19.71 -20.39
CA THR A 450 -42.04 -20.82 -19.48
C THR A 450 -40.71 -21.46 -19.86
N LYS A 451 -40.45 -21.67 -21.15
CA LYS A 451 -39.17 -22.19 -21.65
C LYS A 451 -38.02 -21.21 -21.39
N GLY A 452 -38.23 -19.92 -21.59
CA GLY A 452 -37.25 -18.88 -21.27
C GLY A 452 -36.85 -18.90 -19.80
N LEU A 453 -37.85 -18.89 -18.91
CA LEU A 453 -37.63 -18.97 -17.46
C LEU A 453 -36.97 -20.29 -17.03
N GLN A 454 -37.32 -21.42 -17.65
CA GLN A 454 -36.65 -22.70 -17.37
C GLN A 454 -35.18 -22.69 -17.77
N LEU A 455 -34.82 -22.08 -18.90
CA LEU A 455 -33.43 -21.95 -19.32
C LEU A 455 -32.63 -21.06 -18.37
N GLU A 456 -33.22 -19.93 -17.94
CA GLU A 456 -32.60 -19.05 -16.94
C GLU A 456 -32.41 -19.75 -15.59
N LEU A 457 -33.43 -20.46 -15.11
CA LEU A 457 -33.34 -21.24 -13.88
C LEU A 457 -32.24 -22.30 -13.97
N ASN A 458 -32.14 -23.03 -15.08
CA ASN A 458 -31.09 -24.02 -15.29
C ASN A 458 -29.69 -23.39 -15.33
N SER A 459 -29.56 -22.19 -15.93
CA SER A 459 -28.31 -21.43 -15.96
C SER A 459 -27.89 -21.01 -14.55
N LEU A 460 -28.82 -20.43 -13.78
CA LEU A 460 -28.58 -20.00 -12.41
C LEU A 460 -28.29 -21.18 -11.48
N GLU A 461 -28.97 -22.32 -11.65
CA GLU A 461 -28.70 -23.53 -10.88
C GLU A 461 -27.28 -24.05 -11.15
N LYS A 462 -26.83 -23.99 -12.41
CA LYS A 462 -25.45 -24.35 -12.78
C LYS A 462 -24.44 -23.39 -12.16
N GLU A 463 -24.65 -22.08 -12.28
CA GLU A 463 -23.78 -21.07 -11.67
C GLU A 463 -23.68 -21.23 -10.16
N LEU A 464 -24.79 -21.57 -9.50
CA LEU A 464 -24.83 -21.86 -8.07
C LEU A 464 -23.99 -23.08 -7.71
N LYS A 465 -24.11 -24.19 -8.47
CA LYS A 465 -23.29 -25.40 -8.26
C LYS A 465 -21.80 -25.13 -8.48
N ASP A 466 -21.46 -24.34 -9.50
CA ASP A 466 -20.08 -23.94 -9.80
C ASP A 466 -19.51 -23.02 -8.70
N ALA A 467 -20.32 -22.10 -8.17
CA ALA A 467 -19.95 -21.24 -7.04
C ALA A 467 -19.73 -22.05 -5.75
N GLN A 468 -20.63 -23.00 -5.46
CA GLN A 468 -20.49 -23.91 -4.32
C GLN A 468 -19.22 -24.75 -4.40
N SER A 469 -18.92 -25.30 -5.59
CA SER A 469 -17.70 -26.09 -5.82
C SER A 469 -16.44 -25.26 -5.59
N ARG A 470 -16.39 -24.04 -6.13
CA ARG A 470 -15.28 -23.09 -5.91
C ARG A 470 -15.09 -22.70 -4.45
N LEU A 471 -16.18 -22.58 -3.70
CA LEU A 471 -16.14 -22.25 -2.27
C LEU A 471 -15.57 -23.42 -1.47
N MET A 472 -16.03 -24.65 -1.75
CA MET A 472 -15.50 -25.88 -1.13
C MET A 472 -14.00 -26.07 -1.40
N GLU A 473 -13.53 -25.82 -2.63
CA GLU A 473 -12.10 -25.86 -2.94
C GLU A 473 -11.29 -24.81 -2.17
N ARG A 474 -11.82 -23.58 -2.06
CA ARG A 474 -11.18 -22.52 -1.26
C ARG A 474 -11.09 -22.89 0.20
N ASP A 475 -12.14 -23.46 0.77
CA ASP A 475 -12.15 -23.82 2.19
C ASP A 475 -11.20 -24.99 2.46
N ARG A 476 -11.15 -25.99 1.57
CA ARG A 476 -10.15 -27.06 1.65
C ARG A 476 -8.71 -26.53 1.56
N SER A 477 -8.45 -25.57 0.66
CA SER A 477 -7.14 -24.92 0.56
C SER A 477 -6.76 -24.17 1.84
N LYS A 478 -7.72 -23.47 2.47
CA LYS A 478 -7.49 -22.81 3.77
C LYS A 478 -7.23 -23.83 4.88
N GLU A 479 -7.96 -24.94 4.91
CA GLU A 479 -7.75 -26.02 5.89
C GLU A 479 -6.35 -26.64 5.75
N ASP A 480 -5.90 -26.87 4.52
CA ASP A 480 -4.54 -27.35 4.24
C ASP A 480 -3.48 -26.34 4.72
N GLN A 481 -3.70 -25.05 4.48
CA GLN A 481 -2.82 -23.98 4.98
C GLN A 481 -2.79 -23.93 6.51
N ILE A 482 -3.95 -23.98 7.17
CA ILE A 482 -4.05 -24.02 8.63
C ILE A 482 -3.29 -25.22 9.19
N CYS A 483 -3.45 -26.40 8.58
CA CYS A 483 -2.71 -27.60 8.99
C CYS A 483 -1.20 -27.43 8.81
N SER A 484 -0.75 -26.83 7.70
CA SER A 484 0.68 -26.58 7.45
C SER A 484 1.28 -25.58 8.45
N LEU A 485 0.55 -24.50 8.77
CA LEU A 485 0.94 -23.53 9.77
C LEU A 485 0.95 -24.14 11.17
N GLY A 486 -0.03 -24.98 11.51
CA GLY A 486 -0.08 -25.70 12.77
C GLY A 486 1.15 -26.61 12.97
N LYS A 487 1.60 -27.29 11.91
CA LYS A 487 2.86 -28.06 11.94
C LYS A 487 4.07 -27.17 12.21
N LEU A 488 4.19 -26.05 11.47
CA LEU A 488 5.30 -25.11 11.64
C LEU A 488 5.34 -24.52 13.07
N VAL A 489 4.18 -24.15 13.63
CA VAL A 489 4.09 -23.66 15.01
C VAL A 489 4.55 -24.73 15.99
N SER A 490 4.12 -25.98 15.80
CA SER A 490 4.56 -27.11 16.66
C SER A 490 6.08 -27.33 16.57
N ASP A 491 6.66 -27.24 15.38
CA ASP A 491 8.12 -27.34 15.18
C ASP A 491 8.88 -26.19 15.83
N LEU A 492 8.34 -24.97 15.77
CA LEU A 492 8.94 -23.80 16.43
C LEU A 492 8.84 -23.89 17.96
N GLU A 493 7.70 -24.35 18.50
CA GLU A 493 7.53 -24.56 19.93
C GLU A 493 8.45 -25.64 20.49
N THR A 494 8.66 -26.74 19.75
CA THR A 494 9.59 -27.79 20.16
C THR A 494 11.04 -27.31 20.12
N ARG A 495 11.44 -26.56 19.08
CA ARG A 495 12.77 -25.93 19.02
C ARG A 495 12.98 -24.91 20.15
N LEU A 496 11.98 -24.09 20.45
CA LEU A 496 12.06 -23.12 21.54
C LEU A 496 12.25 -23.81 22.89
N ARG A 497 11.49 -24.89 23.15
CA ARG A 497 11.67 -25.71 24.35
C ARG A 497 13.08 -26.31 24.44
N GLN A 498 13.59 -26.88 23.35
CA GLN A 498 14.95 -27.42 23.33
C GLN A 498 16.01 -26.36 23.63
N GLU A 499 15.87 -25.15 23.07
CA GLU A 499 16.79 -24.06 23.36
C GLU A 499 16.67 -23.57 24.80
N GLN A 500 15.46 -23.52 25.38
CA GLN A 500 15.25 -23.22 26.80
C GLN A 500 15.90 -24.28 27.70
N ASP A 501 15.70 -25.56 27.42
CA ASP A 501 16.31 -26.65 28.19
C ASP A 501 17.85 -26.61 28.14
N LYS A 502 18.42 -26.28 26.96
CA LYS A 502 19.88 -26.05 26.82
C LYS A 502 20.35 -24.84 27.62
N MET A 503 19.62 -23.72 27.56
CA MET A 503 19.96 -22.50 28.30
C MET A 503 19.91 -22.75 29.81
N ASP A 504 18.92 -23.50 30.28
CA ASP A 504 18.79 -23.89 31.68
C ASP A 504 19.94 -24.80 32.12
N SER A 505 20.34 -25.77 31.29
CA SER A 505 21.51 -26.63 31.53
C SER A 505 22.80 -25.80 31.64
N ILE A 506 23.04 -24.89 30.68
CA ILE A 506 24.22 -24.01 30.68
C ILE A 506 24.22 -23.11 31.92
N THR A 507 23.06 -22.54 32.25
CA THR A 507 22.89 -21.68 33.42
C THR A 507 23.15 -22.46 34.71
N GLN A 508 22.71 -23.71 34.78
CA GLN A 508 22.96 -24.58 35.92
C GLN A 508 24.45 -24.93 36.08
N ASP A 509 25.15 -25.21 34.98
CA ASP A 509 26.58 -25.53 35.02
C ASP A 509 27.43 -24.31 35.38
N LEU A 510 27.12 -23.12 34.82
CA LEU A 510 27.73 -21.86 35.26
C LEU A 510 27.49 -21.60 36.75
N ARG A 511 26.30 -21.94 37.26
CA ARG A 511 25.99 -21.80 38.69
C ARG A 511 26.88 -22.71 39.55
N LYS A 512 27.11 -23.95 39.12
CA LYS A 512 28.04 -24.89 39.80
C LYS A 512 29.48 -24.37 39.76
N GLU A 513 29.93 -23.89 38.60
CA GLU A 513 31.30 -23.37 38.42
C GLU A 513 31.55 -22.13 39.30
N VAL A 514 30.62 -21.18 39.33
CA VAL A 514 30.69 -20.01 40.23
C VAL A 514 30.76 -20.46 41.68
N GLN A 515 29.96 -21.46 42.06
CA GLN A 515 29.96 -21.97 43.43
C GLN A 515 31.28 -22.64 43.79
N GLN A 516 31.87 -23.43 42.89
CA GLN A 516 33.19 -24.04 43.05
C GLN A 516 34.29 -22.99 43.16
N LYS A 517 34.31 -21.99 42.26
CA LYS A 517 35.30 -20.90 42.30
C LYS A 517 35.17 -20.07 43.57
N SER A 518 33.94 -19.89 44.09
CA SER A 518 33.73 -19.23 45.36
C SER A 518 34.31 -20.00 46.55
N SER A 519 34.29 -21.34 46.53
CA SER A 519 34.94 -22.15 47.57
C SER A 519 36.45 -22.09 47.47
N GLU A 520 37.02 -22.27 46.26
CA GLU A 520 38.47 -22.17 46.04
C GLU A 520 39.02 -20.79 46.48
N LEU A 521 38.27 -19.72 46.21
CA LEU A 521 38.63 -18.37 46.66
C LEU A 521 38.60 -18.24 48.19
N ARG A 522 37.62 -18.84 48.87
CA ARG A 522 37.56 -18.83 50.33
C ARG A 522 38.75 -19.57 50.94
N ASP A 523 39.12 -20.72 50.38
CA ASP A 523 40.23 -21.54 50.87
C ASP A 523 41.57 -20.80 50.71
N THR A 524 41.83 -20.25 49.52
CA THR A 524 43.04 -19.44 49.27
C THR A 524 43.09 -18.18 50.13
N GLN A 525 41.93 -17.55 50.41
CA GLN A 525 41.88 -16.41 51.32
C GLN A 525 42.18 -16.81 52.78
N GLN A 526 41.79 -18.01 53.22
CA GLN A 526 42.17 -18.55 54.53
C GLN A 526 43.68 -18.87 54.59
N GLU A 527 44.24 -19.46 53.54
CA GLU A 527 45.69 -19.72 53.43
C GLU A 527 46.51 -18.42 53.48
N LEU A 528 46.09 -17.39 52.75
CA LEU A 528 46.72 -16.07 52.80
C LEU A 528 46.67 -15.46 54.21
N GLN A 529 45.54 -15.59 54.91
CA GLN A 529 45.43 -15.15 56.30
C GLN A 529 46.35 -15.94 57.23
N GLN A 530 46.53 -17.24 57.00
CA GLN A 530 47.45 -18.09 57.76
C GLN A 530 48.91 -17.65 57.56
N LEU A 531 49.36 -17.52 56.31
CA LEU A 531 50.72 -17.09 55.98
C LEU A 531 51.02 -15.67 56.49
N THR A 532 50.02 -14.78 56.45
CA THR A 532 50.17 -13.42 57.00
C THR A 532 50.42 -13.45 58.51
N ARG A 533 49.70 -14.32 59.24
CA ARG A 533 49.90 -14.52 60.68
C ARG A 533 51.29 -15.08 60.96
N GLU A 534 51.72 -16.11 60.24
CA GLU A 534 53.07 -16.70 60.36
C GLU A 534 54.18 -15.69 60.06
N LEU A 535 54.03 -14.88 59.01
CA LEU A 535 54.97 -13.82 58.68
C LEU A 535 55.06 -12.75 59.78
N SER A 536 53.91 -12.34 60.33
CA SER A 536 53.87 -11.37 61.43
C SER A 536 54.54 -11.92 62.70
N GLN A 537 54.40 -13.22 62.96
CA GLN A 537 55.05 -13.89 64.07
C GLN A 537 56.56 -13.97 63.85
N ALA A 538 57.01 -14.39 62.67
CA ALA A 538 58.44 -14.43 62.33
C ALA A 538 59.09 -13.03 62.37
N GLN A 539 58.36 -11.97 61.97
CA GLN A 539 58.82 -10.59 62.13
C GLN A 539 58.95 -10.19 63.60
N ALA A 540 58.01 -10.57 64.47
CA ALA A 540 58.10 -10.32 65.91
C ALA A 540 59.26 -11.07 66.56
N GLU A 541 59.54 -12.30 66.13
CA GLU A 541 60.70 -13.08 66.57
C GLU A 541 62.01 -12.44 66.08
N MET A 542 62.06 -11.98 64.82
CA MET A 542 63.23 -11.28 64.27
C MET A 542 63.51 -9.99 65.04
N THR A 543 62.49 -9.17 65.35
CA THR A 543 62.68 -7.94 66.12
C THR A 543 63.11 -8.22 67.56
N PHE A 544 62.56 -9.27 68.18
CA PHE A 544 62.98 -9.73 69.51
C PHE A 544 64.45 -10.18 69.52
N LEU A 545 64.88 -10.96 68.52
CA LEU A 545 66.28 -11.38 68.38
C LEU A 545 67.21 -10.20 68.08
N GLN A 546 66.80 -9.27 67.21
CA GLN A 546 67.56 -8.04 66.96
C GLN A 546 67.75 -7.21 68.23
N GLU A 547 66.70 -7.06 69.05
CA GLU A 547 66.75 -6.37 70.33
C GLU A 547 67.66 -7.10 71.34
N THR A 548 67.63 -8.44 71.34
CA THR A 548 68.51 -9.27 72.18
C THR A 548 69.97 -9.09 71.77
N VAL A 549 70.27 -9.18 70.47
CA VAL A 549 71.63 -8.95 69.95
C VAL A 549 72.09 -7.52 70.22
N ARG A 550 71.21 -6.52 70.10
CA ARG A 550 71.52 -5.12 70.42
C ARG A 550 71.95 -4.98 71.88
N ARG A 551 71.21 -5.57 72.84
CA ARG A 551 71.56 -5.54 74.26
C ARG A 551 72.87 -6.25 74.57
N GLU A 552 73.08 -7.44 74.02
CA GLU A 552 74.35 -8.17 74.16
C GLU A 552 75.55 -7.38 73.61
N CYS A 553 75.36 -6.66 72.50
CA CYS A 553 76.39 -5.76 71.96
C CYS A 553 76.65 -4.55 72.87
N GLU A 554 75.61 -3.97 73.47
CA GLU A 554 75.73 -2.88 74.44
C GLU A 554 76.45 -3.34 75.70
N GLU A 555 76.06 -4.48 76.27
CA GLU A 555 76.73 -5.09 77.43
C GLU A 555 78.19 -5.41 77.13
N ARG A 556 78.50 -5.97 75.95
CA ARG A 556 79.88 -6.19 75.51
C ARG A 556 80.65 -4.90 75.33
N PHE A 557 80.01 -3.85 74.82
CA PHE A 557 80.64 -2.54 74.67
C PHE A 557 80.98 -1.95 76.03
N GLU A 558 80.04 -1.95 76.98
CA GLU A 558 80.24 -1.51 78.37
C GLU A 558 81.33 -2.33 79.07
N LEU A 559 81.34 -3.65 78.90
CA LEU A 559 82.40 -4.52 79.42
C LEU A 559 83.77 -4.22 78.80
N THR A 560 83.80 -3.93 77.50
CA THR A 560 85.04 -3.56 76.79
C THR A 560 85.53 -2.18 77.23
N GLU A 561 84.61 -1.24 77.47
CA GLU A 561 84.90 0.09 78.00
C GLU A 561 85.45 0.01 79.44
N ALA A 562 84.83 -0.80 80.30
CA ALA A 562 85.32 -1.07 81.65
C ALA A 562 86.72 -1.72 81.64
N LEU A 563 86.96 -2.66 80.72
CA LEU A 563 88.29 -3.24 80.48
C LEU A 563 89.30 -2.21 79.97
N GLY A 564 88.87 -1.26 79.14
CA GLY A 564 89.66 -0.12 78.68
C GLY A 564 90.07 0.80 79.84
N GLN A 565 89.11 1.20 80.67
CA GLN A 565 89.33 2.02 81.87
C GLN A 565 90.26 1.30 82.88
N ALA A 566 90.11 -0.01 83.08
CA ALA A 566 91.00 -0.80 83.92
C ALA A 566 92.44 -0.85 83.36
N ARG A 567 92.61 -0.87 82.03
CA ARG A 567 93.93 -0.78 81.39
C ARG A 567 94.55 0.61 81.50
N GLU A 568 93.76 1.68 81.38
CA GLU A 568 94.24 3.05 81.57
C GLU A 568 94.67 3.32 83.02
N GLN A 569 93.90 2.82 84.01
CA GLN A 569 94.29 2.87 85.42
C GLN A 569 95.60 2.10 85.71
N LEU A 570 95.82 0.98 85.02
CA LEU A 570 97.09 0.23 85.09
C LEU A 570 98.26 0.91 84.38
N LEU A 571 98.01 1.77 83.38
CA LEU A 571 99.02 2.57 82.68
C LEU A 571 99.40 3.84 83.45
N GLU A 572 98.48 4.45 84.20
CA GLU A 572 98.78 5.58 85.09
C GLU A 572 99.59 5.16 86.32
N LEU A 573 99.38 3.95 86.84
CA LEU A 573 100.16 3.39 87.95
C LEU A 573 101.57 2.89 87.55
N LYS A 574 101.91 2.88 86.24
CA LYS A 574 103.22 2.40 85.73
C LYS A 574 104.24 3.48 85.37
N LYS A 575 103.96 4.77 85.62
CA LYS A 575 104.90 5.90 85.35
C LYS A 575 105.80 6.29 86.54
N LEU A 576 105.76 5.59 87.67
CA LEU A 576 106.70 5.71 88.78
C LEU A 576 107.31 4.32 89.08
N ASN A 577 108.63 4.19 88.91
CA ASN A 577 109.48 3.00 89.08
C ASN A 577 109.64 2.05 87.86
N GLY A 578 110.65 2.36 87.04
CA GLY A 578 111.96 1.69 87.10
C GLY A 578 112.12 0.23 86.65
N VAL A 579 113.03 0.08 85.64
CA VAL A 579 114.10 -0.94 85.55
C VAL A 579 113.82 -2.29 84.85
N LEU A 580 114.39 -2.38 83.65
CA LEU A 580 115.19 -3.45 83.01
C LEU A 580 114.63 -4.87 82.70
N PRO A 581 115.28 -5.55 81.73
CA PRO A 581 114.81 -6.71 80.96
C PRO A 581 115.47 -8.04 81.40
N LEU A 582 114.95 -9.16 80.90
CA LEU A 582 115.56 -10.49 80.61
C LEU A 582 114.37 -11.49 80.57
N SER A 583 114.13 -12.24 79.49
CA SER A 583 114.85 -13.44 79.06
C SER A 583 114.39 -14.72 79.78
N GLN A 584 114.19 -15.75 78.95
CA GLN A 584 114.54 -17.16 79.15
C GLN A 584 113.44 -18.25 79.35
N HIS A 585 113.60 -19.28 78.50
CA HIS A 585 113.19 -20.69 78.55
C HIS A 585 111.69 -21.00 78.34
N SER A 586 111.25 -21.65 77.25
CA SER A 586 111.60 -22.96 76.63
C SER A 586 111.36 -24.15 77.56
N ASP A 587 110.28 -24.90 77.32
CA ASP A 587 110.30 -26.31 76.87
C ASP A 587 108.92 -26.96 77.00
N GLY A 588 108.62 -27.90 76.09
CA GLY A 588 107.51 -28.85 76.27
C GLY A 588 106.62 -29.08 75.05
N GLN A 589 107.17 -29.64 73.97
CA GLN A 589 106.45 -30.60 73.13
C GLN A 589 106.21 -31.89 73.95
N PRO A 590 105.18 -32.72 73.68
CA PRO A 590 105.12 -33.60 72.49
C PRO A 590 103.70 -33.69 71.87
N SER A 591 103.53 -33.73 70.55
CA SER A 591 103.31 -34.94 69.72
C SER A 591 102.47 -36.06 70.36
N LEU A 592 101.37 -36.47 69.71
CA LEU A 592 101.21 -37.80 69.06
C LEU A 592 99.74 -38.09 68.68
N ASN A 593 99.56 -38.32 67.38
CA ASN A 593 98.86 -39.44 66.74
C ASN A 593 97.33 -39.66 66.77
N SER A 594 96.89 -40.04 65.56
CA SER A 594 95.97 -41.14 65.16
C SER A 594 94.48 -40.85 64.89
N SER A 595 94.20 -40.70 63.59
CA SER A 595 93.23 -41.41 62.71
C SER A 595 92.94 -42.89 63.12
N PRO A 596 91.95 -43.66 62.59
CA PRO A 596 91.42 -43.72 61.20
C PRO A 596 89.87 -43.84 61.12
N PHE A 597 89.15 -43.63 60.01
CA PHE A 597 88.82 -44.52 58.87
C PHE A 597 87.76 -43.72 58.07
N SER A 598 87.84 -43.42 56.77
CA SER A 598 87.71 -44.23 55.53
C SER A 598 86.45 -45.11 55.36
N VAL A 599 85.86 -44.94 54.16
CA VAL A 599 84.87 -45.72 53.36
C VAL A 599 83.43 -45.15 53.41
N GLY A 600 82.77 -44.75 52.31
CA GLY A 600 83.12 -44.70 50.88
C GLY A 600 81.93 -44.20 50.02
N SER A 601 82.24 -43.68 48.81
CA SER A 601 81.55 -43.76 47.48
C SER A 601 80.02 -43.87 47.39
N GLN A 602 79.25 -43.23 46.51
CA GLN A 602 79.37 -42.73 45.11
C GLN A 602 78.31 -41.60 44.97
N GLY A 603 78.53 -40.44 44.33
CA GLY A 603 78.71 -40.18 42.89
C GLY A 603 77.38 -39.66 42.30
N HIS A 604 77.25 -38.63 41.46
CA HIS A 604 78.22 -37.77 40.77
C HIS A 604 77.46 -36.57 40.13
N THR A 605 78.05 -35.38 40.21
CA THR A 605 78.16 -34.26 39.23
C THR A 605 76.89 -33.59 38.63
N SER A 606 76.65 -32.29 38.82
CA SER A 606 77.38 -31.05 38.41
C SER A 606 77.09 -30.60 36.98
N HIS A 607 76.58 -29.39 36.76
CA HIS A 607 77.37 -28.16 36.58
C HIS A 607 76.48 -26.93 36.34
N ARG A 608 77.04 -25.77 36.70
CA ARG A 608 76.53 -24.39 36.70
C ARG A 608 77.37 -23.56 35.73
N VAL A 609 76.80 -22.57 35.02
CA VAL A 609 77.35 -21.21 34.66
C VAL A 609 76.13 -20.37 34.15
N LEU A 610 75.68 -19.26 34.77
CA LEU A 610 76.09 -17.83 34.79
C LEU A 610 75.93 -16.97 33.50
N SER A 611 75.54 -15.69 33.74
CA SER A 611 75.74 -14.41 32.99
C SER A 611 74.47 -13.80 32.29
N SER A 612 73.92 -12.68 32.80
CA SER A 612 74.14 -11.21 32.53
C SER A 612 73.38 -10.69 31.29
N SER A 613 72.73 -9.51 31.17
CA SER A 613 73.00 -8.14 31.66
C SER A 613 71.85 -7.14 31.34
N THR A 614 71.69 -6.10 32.20
CA THR A 614 71.34 -4.67 31.94
C THR A 614 70.10 -4.21 31.14
N THR A 615 69.27 -3.31 31.73
CA THR A 615 69.14 -1.87 31.33
C THR A 615 68.26 -1.04 32.30
N LYS A 616 68.54 0.27 32.34
CA LYS A 616 68.00 1.36 33.20
C LYS A 616 66.62 1.87 32.74
N VAL A 617 65.83 2.51 33.62
CA VAL A 617 65.23 3.87 33.49
C VAL A 617 64.70 4.32 34.86
N SER A 618 64.99 5.57 35.25
CA SER A 618 64.38 6.32 36.37
C SER A 618 63.46 7.42 35.81
N GLY A 619 62.44 7.85 36.56
CA GLY A 619 61.69 9.07 36.23
C GLY A 619 60.55 9.43 37.18
N SER A 620 60.69 10.54 37.90
CA SER A 620 59.70 11.19 38.76
C SER A 620 59.36 12.60 38.23
N LYS A 621 58.09 13.00 38.44
CA LYS A 621 57.41 14.33 38.34
C LYS A 621 58.19 15.57 37.81
N GLY A 622 57.52 16.34 36.95
CA GLY A 622 57.83 17.77 36.68
C GLY A 622 56.92 18.43 35.63
N LEU A 623 56.56 19.69 35.84
CA LEU A 623 55.60 20.54 35.13
C LEU A 623 56.18 21.32 33.92
N SER A 624 55.28 21.73 33.01
CA SER A 624 55.18 23.03 32.31
C SER A 624 56.14 23.48 31.18
N ALA A 625 55.48 23.94 30.09
CA ALA A 625 55.75 25.06 29.15
C ALA A 625 56.92 25.03 28.12
N ASN A 626 56.51 25.15 26.82
CA ASN A 626 56.96 26.03 25.69
C ASN A 626 58.32 26.78 25.76
N PRO A 627 58.87 27.33 24.64
CA PRO A 627 58.49 27.31 23.22
C PRO A 627 59.65 27.01 22.22
N SER A 628 59.32 27.05 20.92
CA SER A 628 60.06 27.39 19.68
C SER A 628 61.22 28.42 19.82
N PRO A 629 61.98 28.85 18.76
CA PRO A 629 61.93 28.55 17.31
C PRO A 629 63.34 28.52 16.59
N SER A 630 63.33 28.58 15.24
CA SER A 630 64.31 29.28 14.36
C SER A 630 65.60 28.51 13.99
N ASN A 631 66.22 28.61 12.80
CA ASN A 631 66.01 29.42 11.60
C ASN A 631 66.94 28.94 10.46
N SER A 632 66.73 29.55 9.27
CA SER A 632 67.59 29.73 8.08
C SER A 632 67.39 28.73 6.91
N ALA A 633 66.84 29.10 5.73
CA ALA A 633 67.13 30.20 4.77
C ALA A 633 68.50 30.01 4.07
N LEU A 634 68.72 30.19 2.76
CA LEU A 634 67.97 30.69 1.60
C LEU A 634 68.83 30.42 0.33
N ASN A 635 68.21 30.48 -0.86
CA ASN A 635 68.78 30.75 -2.21
C ASN A 635 69.62 29.67 -2.95
N SER A 636 69.60 29.52 -4.29
CA SER A 636 68.75 29.94 -5.44
C SER A 636 69.47 29.53 -6.75
N PHE A 637 68.73 29.40 -7.89
CA PHE A 637 69.16 29.33 -9.32
C PHE A 637 69.76 27.99 -9.84
N SER A 638 69.50 27.48 -11.06
CA SER A 638 68.63 27.84 -12.21
C SER A 638 68.57 26.69 -13.25
N GLY A 639 67.43 26.53 -13.95
CA GLY A 639 67.25 25.99 -15.32
C GLY A 639 67.26 24.45 -15.54
N CYS A 640 66.47 23.83 -16.41
CA CYS A 640 65.39 24.27 -17.31
C CYS A 640 64.68 23.01 -17.91
N ARG A 641 63.35 23.08 -18.09
CA ARG A 641 62.45 22.32 -19.02
C ARG A 641 62.24 20.80 -18.72
N SER A 642 61.05 20.20 -18.71
CA SER A 642 59.79 20.51 -19.43
C SER A 642 58.57 19.66 -18.97
N PHE A 643 57.40 20.31 -19.01
CA PHE A 643 55.98 19.87 -19.07
C PHE A 643 55.22 19.27 -17.84
N PRO A 644 53.92 19.60 -17.68
CA PRO A 644 53.25 19.71 -16.38
C PRO A 644 52.13 18.69 -16.13
N ALA A 645 51.97 18.35 -14.86
CA ALA A 645 50.84 17.59 -14.33
C ALA A 645 49.60 18.47 -14.14
N ILE A 646 48.45 17.90 -14.47
CA ILE A 646 47.10 18.47 -14.37
C ILE A 646 46.76 18.77 -12.91
N SER A 647 46.31 20.00 -12.65
CA SER A 647 45.83 20.46 -11.35
C SER A 647 44.36 20.11 -11.14
N MET A 648 44.05 19.57 -9.96
CA MET A 648 42.69 19.37 -9.45
C MET A 648 42.09 20.70 -8.97
N PRO A 649 40.82 21.02 -9.28
CA PRO A 649 40.14 22.17 -8.70
C PRO A 649 39.44 21.81 -7.38
N HIS A 650 39.71 22.59 -6.34
CA HIS A 650 38.88 22.71 -5.15
C HIS A 650 37.62 23.54 -5.43
N PRO A 651 36.49 23.28 -4.74
CA PRO A 651 35.28 24.11 -4.78
C PRO A 651 35.35 25.27 -3.76
N PRO A 652 34.53 26.33 -3.94
CA PRO A 652 34.60 27.54 -3.11
C PRO A 652 33.83 27.39 -1.78
N LYS A 653 34.32 28.10 -0.76
CA LYS A 653 33.75 28.22 0.59
C LYS A 653 32.81 29.42 0.73
N GLY A 654 31.73 29.23 1.49
CA GLY A 654 30.99 30.24 2.27
C GLY A 654 29.52 29.86 2.40
N ARG A 655 28.82 29.95 3.55
CA ARG A 655 29.14 30.21 4.97
C ARG A 655 27.87 29.80 5.77
N LEU A 656 28.05 29.12 6.91
CA LEU A 656 27.23 29.08 8.15
C LEU A 656 25.69 29.02 8.08
N SER A 657 25.07 27.95 8.62
CA SER A 657 24.35 28.00 9.92
C SER A 657 23.59 26.68 10.24
N THR A 658 23.79 26.23 11.49
CA THR A 658 22.84 25.51 12.37
C THR A 658 22.05 24.32 11.81
N VAL A 659 22.61 23.11 11.93
CA VAL A 659 21.84 21.86 11.99
C VAL A 659 21.65 21.50 13.46
N ASN A 660 20.54 21.96 14.06
CA ASN A 660 20.01 21.36 15.30
C ASN A 660 18.50 21.51 15.50
N GLU A 661 17.72 21.87 14.48
CA GLU A 661 16.28 22.13 14.63
C GLU A 661 15.35 21.30 13.72
N ALA A 662 15.86 20.22 13.12
CA ALA A 662 15.04 19.36 12.24
C ALA A 662 14.58 18.04 12.89
N LYS A 663 14.82 17.83 14.20
CA LYS A 663 14.37 16.64 14.93
C LYS A 663 13.14 16.84 15.83
N LEU A 664 12.50 18.01 15.81
CA LEU A 664 11.35 18.31 16.68
C LEU A 664 10.05 18.73 15.98
N LEU A 665 9.93 18.55 14.66
CA LEU A 665 8.69 18.90 13.91
C LEU A 665 8.08 17.75 13.10
N ILE A 666 8.33 16.49 13.48
CA ILE A 666 7.59 15.33 12.94
C ILE A 666 6.71 14.67 14.03
N ALA A 667 6.85 15.08 15.30
CA ALA A 667 6.07 14.54 16.42
C ALA A 667 4.67 15.16 16.61
N ALA A 668 4.24 16.12 15.78
CA ALA A 668 2.99 16.88 15.99
C ALA A 668 1.85 16.61 14.98
N ALA A 669 1.99 15.66 14.06
CA ALA A 669 0.94 15.38 13.05
C ALA A 669 0.09 14.12 13.31
N PHE A 670 0.33 13.35 14.39
CA PHE A 670 -0.42 12.14 14.71
C PHE A 670 -1.15 12.19 16.07
N ARG A 671 -1.86 13.28 16.35
CA ARG A 671 -2.95 13.27 17.34
C ARG A 671 -4.16 14.04 16.82
N LYS A 672 -5.03 13.32 16.11
CA LYS A 672 -6.49 13.45 16.14
C LYS A 672 -7.10 12.32 15.30
N LYS A 673 -7.47 11.24 15.98
CA LYS A 673 -8.79 10.64 15.77
C LYS A 673 -9.82 11.58 16.37
#